data_AF-A0A8H6T1Y8-F1
#
_entry.id   AF-A0A8H6T1Y8-F1
#
_cell.length_a   1.000
_cell.length_b   1.000
_cell.length_c   1.000
_cell.angle_alpha   90.00
_cell.angle_beta   90.00
_cell.angle_gamma   90.00
#
_symmetry.space_group_name_H-M   'P 1'
#
loop_
_entity.id
_entity.type
_entity.pdbx_description
1 polymer ?
#
loop_
_entity_poly.entity_id
_entity_poly.type
_entity_poly.pdbx_seq_one_letter_code
_entity_poly.pdbx_strand_id
1 'polypeptide(L)'
;MSFGSGDDIGDGELNALSPSPSSFATPTGPSPSPSPSPSIAQPSHRNPEGLAQRPQGIVRSRTFHSVPKSRRKNSEIDALVVDPDVLAHMRRWILGVAIVEFDVDEGPVITGIYPPLVIADAENIAFSAFPDSPQFEEGTQSHSFCIRELPLTLPGRESSPAKDGFLYGFAHFTQRKVHSSKRGYEQRSLVILTRHAYPALFTQICTLLGPLFQEHGLPMLEAACHNIAMWSDPTPGLVTELGFLGTVLTVELPLSADQQQLASKSFDPKEYILASSSWFSPPPILLFEAALSHLWSIWECLVLCEPLLVFGTSPAQTSQAIWWLRDLLRPLPLTGDIRPYFTIHDTDHAVMASRLPPTAGRILGVTNPVFERECAHWPHILSLGRQILLNNTSHSASAGNTRAPAGPAPGWKTRNHTRYISKDRVLLKRFEEACNLGSERDRLDASLELRRHFHARSTELLVPLTRYLQTLIPTPAEKASANRNEPLRMRPFSAPAFLSSLKTGSVTLPFRSTARRKEFYERLLRTPTFVFSLNGRSLKLDSRADIEPYISQVDPSQIEEIHFGGNTIGVDASLALAEFLQKANNLKVADFADIFTGRLITEIPQALKAICDALKDKTSLVEINLSDNAFGGRSVEPMVPFLIENRSFQVLKLNNNGLGPAGGVVLANALLESAKLSQAEGNKSNLHTVICGRNRLEDGSAPAWAEAFAAHGTLQHIRMPQNGIRMDGIAALAKGLSKCPDMREIDLQDNAFIADGELAGVQAWTEALKQWPELRVLNLSDCVLSSDGDVPTIITALAGGSNPKLHTLQIQNNNLESESFEALSGGIDKMPELKLVEVQWNEVDDDNEHLQTIAAYLKRRGGKIVINDEDDEEEVEAEGSADKSDDLDELTEKLGKVDIQ
;
A
#
# COMPACT_ATOMS: atom_id res chain seq x y z
N MET A 1 -59.54 14.48 -37.74
CA MET A 1 -60.29 14.77 -38.98
C MET A 1 -60.08 16.25 -39.30
N SER A 2 -59.78 16.54 -40.56
CA SER A 2 -59.32 17.82 -41.12
C SER A 2 -60.28 19.00 -40.98
N PHE A 3 -59.74 20.21 -40.93
CA PHE A 3 -60.14 21.52 -41.54
C PHE A 3 -59.39 22.64 -40.75
N GLY A 4 -58.68 23.63 -41.28
CA GLY A 4 -58.32 24.11 -42.62
C GLY A 4 -57.63 25.49 -42.52
N SER A 5 -56.88 25.87 -43.58
CA SER A 5 -56.52 27.25 -44.07
C SER A 5 -55.79 28.22 -43.11
N GLY A 6 -54.75 28.99 -43.46
CA GLY A 6 -54.00 29.43 -44.66
C GLY A 6 -53.04 30.54 -44.14
N ASP A 7 -52.02 31.11 -44.78
CA ASP A 7 -51.47 31.11 -46.13
C ASP A 7 -49.96 31.34 -45.99
N ASP A 8 -49.22 30.86 -46.98
CA ASP A 8 -47.76 30.81 -47.06
C ASP A 8 -47.31 31.55 -48.34
N ILE A 9 -46.05 31.95 -48.36
CA ILE A 9 -45.23 32.34 -49.52
C ILE A 9 -45.49 33.73 -50.15
N GLY A 10 -44.51 34.61 -49.93
CA GLY A 10 -44.22 35.77 -50.77
C GLY A 10 -42.73 35.84 -51.08
N ASP A 11 -42.36 35.32 -52.25
CA ASP A 11 -41.08 35.56 -52.92
C ASP A 11 -41.00 37.00 -53.43
N GLY A 12 -39.79 37.57 -53.40
CA GLY A 12 -39.48 38.90 -53.93
C GLY A 12 -37.98 39.17 -53.93
N GLU A 13 -37.26 38.46 -54.81
CA GLU A 13 -35.84 38.65 -55.11
C GLU A 13 -35.66 39.58 -56.35
N LEU A 14 -34.41 40.00 -56.60
CA LEU A 14 -33.80 40.51 -57.86
C LEU A 14 -33.70 42.06 -57.98
N ASN A 15 -32.60 42.67 -58.43
CA ASN A 15 -31.39 42.25 -59.17
C ASN A 15 -30.46 43.50 -59.28
N ALA A 16 -29.19 43.53 -59.69
CA ALA A 16 -28.27 42.66 -60.46
C ALA A 16 -26.83 43.27 -60.28
N LEU A 17 -25.69 42.63 -60.57
CA LEU A 17 -25.25 42.10 -61.87
C LEU A 17 -24.08 41.10 -61.71
N SER A 18 -24.15 40.10 -62.57
CA SER A 18 -23.28 38.96 -62.94
C SER A 18 -22.00 39.40 -63.72
N PRO A 19 -21.10 38.52 -64.26
CA PRO A 19 -21.24 37.07 -64.55
C PRO A 19 -20.02 36.15 -64.30
N SER A 20 -20.29 34.84 -64.48
CA SER A 20 -19.42 33.63 -64.47
C SER A 20 -18.81 33.35 -65.87
N PRO A 21 -18.22 32.16 -66.26
CA PRO A 21 -17.94 30.87 -65.56
C PRO A 21 -16.60 30.11 -65.94
N SER A 22 -16.43 28.90 -65.37
CA SER A 22 -15.66 27.69 -65.88
C SER A 22 -14.12 27.65 -65.69
N SER A 23 -13.37 26.53 -65.53
CA SER A 23 -13.54 25.09 -65.17
C SER A 23 -12.14 24.39 -65.22
N PHE A 24 -11.97 23.21 -64.59
CA PHE A 24 -10.98 22.11 -64.83
C PHE A 24 -9.53 22.08 -64.25
N ALA A 25 -9.26 20.96 -63.55
CA ALA A 25 -8.16 19.96 -63.70
C ALA A 25 -6.74 20.09 -63.08
N THR A 26 -6.43 19.10 -62.20
CA THR A 26 -5.20 18.24 -62.02
C THR A 26 -3.78 18.81 -61.78
N PRO A 27 -2.95 18.15 -60.92
CA PRO A 27 -1.52 18.43 -60.79
C PRO A 27 -0.61 17.38 -61.48
N THR A 28 0.49 17.83 -62.10
CA THR A 28 1.65 17.02 -62.52
C THR A 28 2.94 17.86 -62.43
N GLY A 29 4.02 17.38 -61.78
CA GLY A 29 5.35 18.04 -61.66
C GLY A 29 6.23 17.92 -62.92
N PRO A 30 7.60 18.00 -62.89
CA PRO A 30 8.58 18.33 -61.81
C PRO A 30 9.79 19.26 -62.20
N SER A 31 10.62 19.64 -61.19
CA SER A 31 12.09 20.02 -61.20
C SER A 31 12.57 21.35 -61.87
N PRO A 32 13.81 21.90 -61.63
CA PRO A 32 14.98 21.44 -60.82
C PRO A 32 15.67 22.52 -59.90
N SER A 33 16.69 22.05 -59.15
CA SER A 33 17.66 22.75 -58.28
C SER A 33 18.71 23.63 -59.02
N PRO A 34 19.52 24.49 -58.35
CA PRO A 34 20.81 24.07 -57.74
C PRO A 34 21.29 24.85 -56.49
N SER A 35 22.24 24.26 -55.75
CA SER A 35 23.18 24.85 -54.76
C SER A 35 24.30 25.67 -55.48
N PRO A 36 25.31 26.38 -54.87
CA PRO A 36 26.04 26.07 -53.61
C PRO A 36 26.73 27.22 -52.77
N SER A 37 27.41 26.84 -51.67
CA SER A 37 28.67 27.42 -51.06
C SER A 37 28.58 28.51 -49.93
N PRO A 38 29.66 28.86 -49.17
CA PRO A 38 29.95 28.35 -47.79
C PRO A 38 30.53 29.36 -46.73
N SER A 39 30.77 28.85 -45.51
CA SER A 39 31.81 29.12 -44.46
C SER A 39 32.02 30.45 -43.68
N ILE A 40 32.20 30.31 -42.33
CA ILE A 40 33.33 30.74 -41.44
C ILE A 40 32.86 31.04 -39.98
N ALA A 41 33.72 30.73 -39.00
CA ALA A 41 33.49 30.63 -37.55
C ALA A 41 33.84 31.87 -36.69
N GLN A 42 33.15 31.97 -35.53
CA GLN A 42 33.47 32.42 -34.12
C GLN A 42 34.40 33.65 -33.82
N PRO A 43 34.27 34.43 -32.69
CA PRO A 43 34.26 33.94 -31.28
C PRO A 43 33.65 34.80 -30.08
N SER A 44 33.58 34.14 -28.89
CA SER A 44 33.82 34.55 -27.45
C SER A 44 33.05 35.64 -26.63
N HIS A 45 32.60 35.29 -25.39
CA HIS A 45 32.89 35.90 -24.04
C HIS A 45 31.85 35.48 -22.94
N ARG A 46 32.24 34.76 -21.86
CA ARG A 46 32.49 35.11 -20.41
C ARG A 46 31.27 35.32 -19.44
N ASN A 47 31.32 34.62 -18.29
CA ASN A 47 30.43 34.58 -17.09
C ASN A 47 30.49 35.81 -16.16
N PRO A 48 29.52 35.97 -15.20
CA PRO A 48 29.79 35.68 -13.77
C PRO A 48 28.65 35.01 -12.95
N GLU A 49 28.98 34.59 -11.71
CA GLU A 49 28.30 33.68 -10.74
C GLU A 49 27.32 34.35 -9.73
N GLY A 50 26.51 33.54 -9.00
CA GLY A 50 25.82 33.94 -7.75
C GLY A 50 24.81 32.94 -7.09
N LEU A 51 25.32 31.98 -6.30
CA LEU A 51 24.81 31.32 -5.06
C LEU A 51 23.35 30.81 -4.86
N ALA A 52 23.20 29.47 -4.70
CA ALA A 52 22.61 28.81 -3.51
C ALA A 52 22.94 27.29 -3.51
N GLN A 53 23.59 26.79 -2.46
CA GLN A 53 24.19 25.45 -2.35
C GLN A 53 23.22 24.38 -1.82
N ARG A 54 23.22 23.18 -2.41
CA ARG A 54 22.63 21.94 -1.86
C ARG A 54 23.68 21.19 -1.01
N PRO A 55 23.28 20.50 0.07
CA PRO A 55 24.22 19.74 0.91
C PRO A 55 24.81 18.54 0.13
N GLN A 56 26.13 18.43 0.16
CA GLN A 56 26.90 17.38 -0.51
C GLN A 56 26.59 16.01 0.12
N GLY A 57 25.97 15.13 -0.68
CA GLY A 57 26.02 13.70 -0.44
C GLY A 57 27.44 13.17 -0.64
N ILE A 58 27.81 12.14 0.12
CA ILE A 58 29.08 11.44 -0.02
C ILE A 58 29.22 10.99 -1.48
N VAL A 59 30.27 11.50 -2.13
CA VAL A 59 30.64 11.23 -3.51
C VAL A 59 30.88 9.72 -3.65
N ARG A 60 30.04 9.01 -4.42
CA ARG A 60 30.47 7.78 -5.11
C ARG A 60 31.76 8.12 -5.83
N SER A 61 32.88 7.52 -5.46
CA SER A 61 34.16 7.80 -6.11
C SER A 61 34.06 7.46 -7.60
N ARG A 62 33.77 8.46 -8.42
CA ARG A 62 33.96 8.43 -9.87
C ARG A 62 35.45 8.58 -10.15
N THR A 63 36.20 7.52 -9.88
CA THR A 63 37.52 7.29 -10.46
C THR A 63 37.51 5.90 -11.06
N PHE A 64 36.70 5.71 -12.09
CA PHE A 64 36.94 4.70 -13.10
C PHE A 64 36.94 5.42 -14.45
N HIS A 65 38.14 5.59 -15.01
CA HIS A 65 38.27 5.85 -16.43
C HIS A 65 37.60 4.70 -17.18
N SER A 66 36.86 4.99 -18.26
CA SER A 66 36.41 3.97 -19.20
C SER A 66 37.64 3.31 -19.84
N VAL A 67 38.03 2.15 -19.32
CA VAL A 67 39.08 1.28 -19.86
C VAL A 67 38.39 0.14 -20.62
N PRO A 68 38.95 -0.37 -21.74
CA PRO A 68 38.25 -1.25 -22.65
C PRO A 68 37.83 -2.55 -21.96
N LYS A 69 36.64 -3.08 -22.31
CA LYS A 69 36.15 -4.40 -21.92
C LYS A 69 37.29 -5.42 -21.97
N SER A 70 37.77 -5.81 -20.78
CA SER A 70 38.72 -6.91 -20.62
C SER A 70 38.14 -8.13 -21.35
N ARG A 71 38.91 -8.70 -22.29
CA ARG A 71 38.59 -9.99 -22.89
C ARG A 71 38.46 -10.99 -21.73
N ARG A 72 37.23 -11.45 -21.44
CA ARG A 72 37.02 -12.71 -20.69
C ARG A 72 37.96 -13.73 -21.31
N LYS A 73 38.97 -14.20 -20.58
CA LYS A 73 39.67 -15.42 -20.97
C LYS A 73 38.59 -16.49 -21.00
N ASN A 74 38.38 -17.17 -22.14
CA ASN A 74 37.50 -18.33 -22.20
C ASN A 74 37.90 -19.26 -21.05
N SER A 75 37.04 -19.35 -20.05
CA SER A 75 37.32 -20.14 -18.86
C SER A 75 37.16 -21.61 -19.21
N GLU A 76 37.89 -22.51 -18.55
CA GLU A 76 37.75 -23.96 -18.78
C GLU A 76 36.30 -24.43 -18.57
N ILE A 77 35.51 -23.68 -17.78
CA ILE A 77 34.09 -23.94 -17.54
C ILE A 77 33.19 -23.65 -18.76
N ASP A 78 33.57 -22.69 -19.61
CA ASP A 78 32.81 -22.31 -20.81
C ASP A 78 32.93 -23.37 -21.91
N ALA A 79 33.92 -24.25 -21.80
CA ALA A 79 34.15 -25.36 -22.72
C ALA A 79 33.36 -26.64 -22.33
N LEU A 80 32.74 -26.67 -21.15
CA LEU A 80 31.98 -27.83 -20.69
C LEU A 80 30.64 -27.94 -21.42
N VAL A 81 30.38 -29.10 -22.01
CA VAL A 81 29.14 -29.40 -22.74
C VAL A 81 28.22 -30.20 -21.83
N VAL A 82 26.99 -29.72 -21.65
CA VAL A 82 25.94 -30.43 -20.91
C VAL A 82 24.90 -30.93 -21.88
N ASP A 83 24.56 -32.20 -21.76
CA ASP A 83 23.45 -32.80 -22.50
C ASP A 83 22.14 -32.04 -22.24
N PRO A 84 21.35 -31.69 -23.27
CA PRO A 84 20.12 -30.91 -23.10
C PRO A 84 19.10 -31.52 -22.13
N ASP A 85 18.99 -32.85 -22.09
CA ASP A 85 18.07 -33.53 -21.18
C ASP A 85 18.59 -33.43 -19.76
N VAL A 86 19.88 -33.69 -19.53
CA VAL A 86 20.53 -33.50 -18.21
C VAL A 86 20.35 -32.05 -17.72
N LEU A 87 20.52 -31.07 -18.61
CA LEU A 87 20.32 -29.66 -18.32
C LEU A 87 18.87 -29.36 -17.91
N ALA A 88 17.89 -29.87 -18.67
CA ALA A 88 16.47 -29.70 -18.37
C ALA A 88 16.10 -30.30 -17.01
N HIS A 89 16.65 -31.48 -16.69
CA HIS A 89 16.42 -32.15 -15.41
C HIS A 89 17.03 -31.37 -14.24
N MET A 90 18.27 -30.90 -14.38
CA MET A 90 18.95 -30.10 -13.37
C MET A 90 18.19 -28.78 -13.08
N ARG A 91 17.68 -28.13 -14.13
CA ARG A 91 16.94 -26.86 -14.05
C ARG A 91 15.61 -26.92 -13.32
N ARG A 92 15.13 -28.11 -12.96
CA ARG A 92 14.03 -28.27 -12.02
C ARG A 92 14.39 -27.82 -10.61
N TRP A 93 15.67 -27.95 -10.22
CA TRP A 93 16.16 -27.67 -8.86
C TRP A 93 17.06 -26.43 -8.78
N ILE A 94 17.97 -26.25 -9.73
CA ILE A 94 18.90 -25.11 -9.76
C ILE A 94 19.10 -24.60 -11.19
N LEU A 95 19.29 -23.30 -11.37
CA LEU A 95 19.54 -22.72 -12.69
C LEU A 95 20.99 -22.93 -13.16
N GLY A 96 21.93 -22.90 -12.20
CA GLY A 96 23.35 -23.05 -12.43
C GLY A 96 24.14 -22.79 -11.14
N VAL A 97 25.44 -23.03 -11.20
CA VAL A 97 26.40 -22.75 -10.14
C VAL A 97 27.41 -21.73 -10.65
N ALA A 98 27.45 -20.56 -10.02
CA ALA A 98 28.41 -19.51 -10.34
C ALA A 98 29.67 -19.65 -9.49
N ILE A 99 30.83 -19.49 -10.12
CA ILE A 99 32.12 -19.37 -9.44
C ILE A 99 32.47 -17.89 -9.43
N VAL A 100 32.72 -17.37 -8.22
CA VAL A 100 33.05 -15.98 -8.00
C VAL A 100 34.43 -15.91 -7.36
N GLU A 101 35.33 -15.14 -7.95
CA GLU A 101 36.69 -14.94 -7.44
C GLU A 101 36.93 -13.45 -7.20
N PHE A 102 37.86 -13.14 -6.28
CA PHE A 102 38.24 -11.76 -6.04
C PHE A 102 39.31 -11.31 -7.04
N ASP A 103 38.96 -10.38 -7.92
CA ASP A 103 39.90 -9.64 -8.75
C ASP A 103 40.41 -8.39 -7.98
N VAL A 104 41.69 -8.07 -8.16
CA VAL A 104 42.35 -6.97 -7.41
C VAL A 104 41.83 -5.59 -7.86
N ASP A 105 41.45 -5.46 -9.12
CA ASP A 105 41.05 -4.21 -9.74
C ASP A 105 39.53 -4.04 -9.75
N GLU A 106 38.79 -5.13 -9.97
CA GLU A 106 37.32 -5.12 -10.11
C GLU A 106 36.58 -5.56 -8.83
N GLY A 107 37.26 -6.20 -7.87
CA GLY A 107 36.60 -6.82 -6.71
C GLY A 107 36.03 -8.20 -7.03
N PRO A 108 34.98 -8.67 -6.34
CA PRO A 108 34.34 -9.95 -6.64
C PRO A 108 33.79 -9.99 -8.07
N VAL A 109 34.19 -10.99 -8.85
CA VAL A 109 33.76 -11.18 -10.24
C VAL A 109 33.36 -12.63 -10.51
N ILE A 110 32.29 -12.83 -11.28
CA ILE A 110 31.90 -14.15 -11.76
C ILE A 110 32.91 -14.60 -12.84
N THR A 111 33.70 -15.62 -12.53
CA THR A 111 34.69 -16.18 -13.46
C THR A 111 34.12 -17.29 -14.33
N GLY A 112 33.00 -17.89 -13.92
CA GLY A 112 32.34 -18.95 -14.66
C GLY A 112 30.98 -19.33 -14.10
N ILE A 113 30.09 -19.86 -14.95
CA ILE A 113 28.80 -20.42 -14.52
C ILE A 113 28.58 -21.75 -15.22
N TYR A 114 28.26 -22.79 -14.46
CA TYR A 114 27.96 -24.10 -14.99
C TYR A 114 26.65 -24.68 -14.45
N PRO A 115 25.80 -25.24 -15.32
CA PRO A 115 25.82 -25.13 -16.78
C PRO A 115 25.67 -23.67 -17.26
N PRO A 116 25.97 -23.35 -18.53
CA PRO A 116 25.91 -21.98 -19.04
C PRO A 116 24.55 -21.31 -18.78
N LEU A 117 24.60 -20.12 -18.18
CA LEU A 117 23.45 -19.29 -17.86
C LEU A 117 23.79 -17.81 -18.11
N VAL A 118 22.91 -17.10 -18.80
CA VAL A 118 23.04 -15.64 -18.98
C VAL A 118 22.39 -14.95 -17.79
N ILE A 119 23.16 -14.15 -17.08
CA ILE A 119 22.71 -13.38 -15.92
C ILE A 119 22.78 -11.90 -16.25
N ALA A 120 21.68 -11.18 -16.03
CA ALA A 120 21.59 -9.75 -16.27
C ALA A 120 22.37 -8.93 -15.23
N ASP A 121 22.28 -9.32 -13.95
CA ASP A 121 22.90 -8.61 -12.82
C ASP A 121 24.01 -9.45 -12.17
N ALA A 122 25.06 -9.72 -12.95
CA ALA A 122 26.21 -10.52 -12.51
C ALA A 122 27.00 -9.86 -11.36
N GLU A 123 27.01 -8.52 -11.31
CA GLU A 123 27.73 -7.75 -10.31
C GLU A 123 27.09 -7.92 -8.92
N ASN A 124 25.78 -7.74 -8.80
CA ASN A 124 25.07 -7.90 -7.53
C ASN A 124 25.22 -9.32 -6.96
N ILE A 125 25.17 -10.36 -7.81
CA ILE A 125 25.46 -11.74 -7.40
C ILE A 125 26.88 -11.87 -6.88
N ALA A 126 27.87 -11.32 -7.59
CA ALA A 126 29.28 -11.43 -7.21
C ALA A 126 29.56 -10.77 -5.85
N PHE A 127 29.06 -9.55 -5.64
CA PHE A 127 29.23 -8.84 -4.36
C PHE A 127 28.47 -9.51 -3.21
N SER A 128 27.24 -9.99 -3.44
CA SER A 128 26.45 -10.67 -2.42
C SER A 128 27.01 -12.05 -2.04
N ALA A 129 27.82 -12.65 -2.91
CA ALA A 129 28.54 -13.89 -2.63
C ALA A 129 29.73 -13.71 -1.66
N PHE A 130 30.11 -12.48 -1.33
CA PHE A 130 31.26 -12.16 -0.49
C PHE A 130 30.81 -11.40 0.78
N PRO A 131 31.51 -11.57 1.92
CA PRO A 131 31.29 -10.72 3.08
C PRO A 131 31.70 -9.27 2.80
N ASP A 132 30.76 -8.33 2.95
CA ASP A 132 30.97 -6.89 2.79
C ASP A 132 31.54 -6.19 4.04
N SER A 133 31.89 -6.97 5.07
CA SER A 133 32.51 -6.52 6.33
C SER A 133 33.93 -7.06 6.47
N PRO A 134 34.90 -6.25 6.96
CA PRO A 134 36.31 -6.65 7.09
C PRO A 134 36.58 -7.64 8.24
N GLN A 135 35.53 -8.13 8.93
CA GLN A 135 35.66 -8.95 10.13
C GLN A 135 36.09 -10.40 9.86
N PHE A 136 36.06 -10.87 8.61
CA PHE A 136 36.45 -12.24 8.25
C PHE A 136 37.95 -12.37 7.97
N GLU A 137 38.68 -13.16 8.77
CA GLU A 137 40.14 -13.29 8.67
C GLU A 137 40.60 -14.48 7.82
N GLU A 138 40.11 -15.69 8.09
CA GLU A 138 40.47 -16.91 7.37
C GLU A 138 39.42 -18.00 7.67
N GLY A 139 39.13 -18.85 6.69
CA GLY A 139 38.19 -19.97 6.84
C GLY A 139 37.10 -19.99 5.77
N THR A 140 36.01 -20.68 6.07
CA THR A 140 34.86 -20.86 5.19
C THR A 140 33.55 -20.46 5.86
N GLN A 141 32.58 -19.98 5.09
CA GLN A 141 31.22 -19.78 5.57
C GLN A 141 30.21 -20.05 4.46
N SER A 142 29.02 -20.54 4.83
CA SER A 142 27.90 -20.71 3.93
C SER A 142 26.80 -19.71 4.29
N HIS A 143 26.30 -18.97 3.31
CA HIS A 143 25.24 -17.98 3.50
C HIS A 143 24.30 -17.93 2.30
N SER A 144 23.18 -17.21 2.46
CA SER A 144 22.23 -17.01 1.37
C SER A 144 21.88 -15.54 1.21
N PHE A 145 21.52 -15.19 -0.02
CA PHE A 145 21.02 -13.88 -0.41
C PHE A 145 19.94 -14.05 -1.48
N CYS A 146 19.20 -12.98 -1.75
CA CYS A 146 18.27 -12.93 -2.87
C CYS A 146 18.33 -11.57 -3.55
N ILE A 147 18.12 -11.59 -4.86
CA ILE A 147 18.06 -10.39 -5.71
C ILE A 147 16.80 -10.46 -6.57
N ARG A 148 16.28 -9.32 -7.01
CA ARG A 148 15.12 -9.31 -7.90
C ARG A 148 15.45 -10.05 -9.19
N GLU A 149 14.58 -10.98 -9.57
CA GLU A 149 14.77 -11.71 -10.80
C GLU A 149 14.40 -10.82 -12.00
N LEU A 150 15.43 -10.37 -12.73
CA LEU A 150 15.26 -9.77 -14.05
C LEU A 150 14.97 -10.87 -15.08
N PRO A 151 14.25 -10.58 -16.19
CA PRO A 151 13.93 -11.57 -17.21
C PRO A 151 15.18 -12.33 -17.69
N LEU A 152 15.23 -13.65 -17.44
CA LEU A 152 16.32 -14.51 -17.91
C LEU A 152 16.11 -14.82 -19.40
N THR A 153 17.12 -14.57 -20.22
CA THR A 153 17.15 -15.05 -21.61
C THR A 153 17.68 -16.49 -21.63
N LEU A 154 16.77 -17.46 -21.47
CA LEU A 154 17.08 -18.86 -21.73
C LEU A 154 17.01 -19.12 -23.24
N PRO A 155 17.95 -19.88 -23.84
CA PRO A 155 17.82 -20.30 -25.23
C PRO A 155 16.53 -21.11 -25.44
N GLY A 156 15.57 -20.57 -26.20
CA GLY A 156 14.41 -21.31 -26.71
C GLY A 156 13.13 -21.32 -25.87
N ARG A 157 13.04 -20.60 -24.75
CA ARG A 157 11.77 -20.40 -24.00
C ARG A 157 11.85 -19.17 -23.09
N GLU A 158 10.86 -18.28 -23.16
CA GLU A 158 10.61 -17.31 -22.08
C GLU A 158 10.19 -18.10 -20.84
N SER A 159 10.97 -18.05 -19.75
CA SER A 159 10.56 -18.64 -18.49
C SER A 159 9.95 -17.55 -17.61
N SER A 160 8.77 -17.81 -17.05
CA SER A 160 8.18 -16.95 -16.02
C SER A 160 9.13 -16.82 -14.82
N PRO A 161 9.23 -15.63 -14.20
CA PRO A 161 10.03 -15.43 -12.99
C PRO A 161 9.52 -16.31 -11.84
N ALA A 162 10.32 -16.42 -10.78
CA ALA A 162 9.95 -17.04 -9.52
C ALA A 162 8.64 -16.45 -9.00
N LYS A 163 7.85 -17.26 -8.28
CA LYS A 163 6.53 -16.85 -7.76
C LYS A 163 6.60 -15.64 -6.82
N ASP A 164 7.72 -15.46 -6.14
CA ASP A 164 8.00 -14.34 -5.25
C ASP A 164 8.88 -13.26 -5.90
N GLY A 165 9.24 -13.42 -7.18
CA GLY A 165 10.05 -12.47 -7.94
C GLY A 165 11.53 -12.45 -7.59
N PHE A 166 12.05 -13.45 -6.86
CA PHE A 166 13.45 -13.49 -6.42
C PHE A 166 14.27 -14.61 -7.08
N LEU A 167 15.51 -14.27 -7.41
CA LEU A 167 16.58 -15.23 -7.64
C LEU A 167 17.34 -15.42 -6.33
N TYR A 168 17.41 -16.67 -5.86
CA TYR A 168 18.13 -17.03 -4.65
C TYR A 168 19.55 -17.49 -4.95
N GLY A 169 20.51 -16.95 -4.21
CA GLY A 169 21.90 -17.37 -4.20
C GLY A 169 22.26 -18.03 -2.88
N PHE A 170 22.80 -19.24 -2.94
CA PHE A 170 23.39 -19.93 -1.79
C PHE A 170 24.89 -20.04 -2.01
N ALA A 171 25.68 -19.32 -1.22
CA ALA A 171 27.10 -19.17 -1.40
C ALA A 171 27.88 -20.00 -0.36
N HIS A 172 28.93 -20.67 -0.80
CA HIS A 172 30.02 -21.16 0.04
C HIS A 172 31.26 -20.30 -0.22
N PHE A 173 31.55 -19.39 0.70
CA PHE A 173 32.71 -18.49 0.63
C PHE A 173 33.91 -19.08 1.36
N THR A 174 35.08 -18.96 0.75
CA THR A 174 36.37 -19.37 1.32
C THR A 174 37.40 -18.26 1.21
N GLN A 175 38.11 -18.02 2.31
CA GLN A 175 39.30 -17.16 2.36
C GLN A 175 40.47 -17.93 2.96
N ARG A 176 41.56 -18.04 2.21
CA ARG A 176 42.78 -18.76 2.63
C ARG A 176 44.00 -17.86 2.51
N LYS A 177 44.93 -17.92 3.46
CA LYS A 177 46.24 -17.25 3.29
C LYS A 177 47.05 -17.93 2.20
N VAL A 178 47.55 -17.15 1.25
CA VAL A 178 48.38 -17.64 0.16
C VAL A 178 49.57 -16.69 0.00
N HIS A 179 50.78 -17.19 0.30
CA HIS A 179 52.01 -16.38 0.28
C HIS A 179 52.42 -15.90 -1.12
N SER A 180 51.92 -16.53 -2.18
CA SER A 180 52.14 -16.10 -3.57
C SER A 180 51.13 -15.04 -4.04
N SER A 181 50.07 -14.75 -3.28
CA SER A 181 49.09 -13.71 -3.62
C SER A 181 49.60 -12.33 -3.25
N LYS A 182 49.42 -11.34 -4.14
CA LYS A 182 49.77 -9.92 -3.88
C LYS A 182 49.08 -9.35 -2.63
N ARG A 183 47.91 -9.88 -2.25
CA ARG A 183 47.12 -9.46 -1.08
C ARG A 183 47.37 -10.32 0.16
N GLY A 184 48.15 -11.39 0.04
CA GLY A 184 48.40 -12.38 1.10
C GLY A 184 47.27 -13.40 1.32
N TYR A 185 46.16 -13.27 0.58
CA TYR A 185 44.98 -14.15 0.68
C TYR A 185 44.42 -14.47 -0.71
N GLU A 186 43.76 -15.62 -0.84
CA GLU A 186 42.88 -16.02 -1.94
C GLU A 186 41.44 -16.07 -1.42
N GLN A 187 40.50 -15.48 -2.17
CA GLN A 187 39.09 -15.43 -1.82
C GLN A 187 38.25 -15.95 -3.00
N ARG A 188 37.36 -16.89 -2.73
CA ARG A 188 36.49 -17.53 -3.72
C ARG A 188 35.13 -17.88 -3.11
N SER A 189 34.07 -17.76 -3.90
CA SER A 189 32.75 -18.29 -3.59
C SER A 189 32.24 -19.22 -4.67
N LEU A 190 31.59 -20.32 -4.25
CA LEU A 190 30.74 -21.14 -5.11
C LEU A 190 29.28 -20.84 -4.77
N VAL A 191 28.48 -20.47 -5.76
CA VAL A 191 27.12 -19.96 -5.57
C VAL A 191 26.11 -20.79 -6.35
N ILE A 192 25.21 -21.48 -5.66
CA ILE A 192 24.06 -22.13 -6.28
C ILE A 192 22.98 -21.08 -6.53
N LEU A 193 22.53 -20.98 -7.79
CA LEU A 193 21.46 -20.08 -8.20
C LEU A 193 20.17 -20.88 -8.43
N THR A 194 19.08 -20.46 -7.80
CA THR A 194 17.81 -21.18 -7.86
C THR A 194 16.61 -20.25 -7.64
N ARG A 195 15.43 -20.70 -8.08
CA ARG A 195 14.13 -20.07 -7.78
C ARG A 195 13.46 -20.65 -6.53
N HIS A 196 14.07 -21.66 -5.92
CA HIS A 196 13.52 -22.34 -4.76
C HIS A 196 14.05 -21.74 -3.47
N ALA A 197 13.16 -21.21 -2.63
CA ALA A 197 13.45 -20.76 -1.28
C ALA A 197 13.61 -21.94 -0.31
N TYR A 198 14.57 -22.83 -0.57
CA TYR A 198 14.90 -24.01 0.26
C TYR A 198 16.24 -23.85 0.99
N PRO A 199 16.31 -22.94 1.99
CA PRO A 199 17.57 -22.57 2.61
C PRO A 199 18.32 -23.71 3.29
N ALA A 200 17.65 -24.59 4.04
CA ALA A 200 18.33 -25.73 4.66
C ALA A 200 18.93 -26.68 3.61
N LEU A 201 18.18 -26.97 2.54
CA LEU A 201 18.66 -27.86 1.48
C LEU A 201 19.90 -27.27 0.81
N PHE A 202 19.79 -26.08 0.22
CA PHE A 202 20.89 -25.54 -0.58
C PHE A 202 22.09 -25.11 0.26
N THR A 203 21.89 -24.71 1.53
CA THR A 203 23.02 -24.51 2.46
C THR A 203 23.77 -25.81 2.72
N GLN A 204 23.06 -26.93 2.88
CA GLN A 204 23.69 -28.24 3.08
C GLN A 204 24.40 -28.72 1.81
N ILE A 205 23.79 -28.54 0.64
CA ILE A 205 24.43 -28.83 -0.66
C ILE A 205 25.71 -28.01 -0.83
N CYS A 206 25.68 -26.71 -0.51
CA CYS A 206 26.88 -25.86 -0.55
C CYS A 206 27.97 -26.32 0.43
N THR A 207 27.57 -26.80 1.61
CA THR A 207 28.51 -27.29 2.64
C THR A 207 29.18 -28.60 2.24
N LEU A 208 28.53 -29.43 1.43
CA LEU A 208 29.12 -30.65 0.85
C LEU A 208 29.97 -30.34 -0.38
N LEU A 209 29.46 -29.53 -1.31
CA LEU A 209 30.13 -29.23 -2.57
C LEU A 209 31.33 -28.28 -2.41
N GLY A 210 31.23 -27.25 -1.57
CA GLY A 210 32.24 -26.22 -1.43
C GLY A 210 33.67 -26.75 -1.15
N PRO A 211 33.87 -27.57 -0.10
CA PRO A 211 35.17 -28.15 0.21
C PRO A 211 35.69 -29.08 -0.91
N LEU A 212 34.83 -29.93 -1.48
CA LEU A 212 35.21 -30.85 -2.55
C LEU A 212 35.60 -30.12 -3.83
N PHE A 213 34.88 -29.06 -4.18
CA PHE A 213 35.24 -28.19 -5.29
C PHE A 213 36.56 -27.48 -5.05
N GLN A 214 36.83 -27.04 -3.83
CA GLN A 214 38.12 -26.42 -3.49
C GLN A 214 39.29 -27.40 -3.61
N GLU A 215 39.08 -28.69 -3.32
CA GLU A 215 40.12 -29.71 -3.40
C GLU A 215 40.32 -30.25 -4.82
N HIS A 216 39.24 -30.42 -5.58
CA HIS A 216 39.25 -31.19 -6.83
C HIS A 216 38.79 -30.41 -8.07
N GLY A 217 38.24 -29.21 -7.92
CA GLY A 217 37.86 -28.32 -9.03
C GLY A 217 36.65 -28.80 -9.85
N LEU A 218 36.70 -28.50 -11.16
CA LEU A 218 35.59 -28.71 -12.12
C LEU A 218 34.99 -30.14 -12.14
N PRO A 219 35.76 -31.23 -12.02
CA PRO A 219 35.18 -32.57 -11.96
C PRO A 219 34.14 -32.77 -10.85
N MET A 220 34.33 -32.12 -9.68
CA MET A 220 33.33 -32.19 -8.60
C MET A 220 32.09 -31.37 -8.91
N LEU A 221 32.25 -30.26 -9.64
CA LEU A 221 31.12 -29.45 -10.08
C LEU A 221 30.27 -30.19 -11.12
N GLU A 222 30.90 -30.87 -12.09
CA GLU A 222 30.21 -31.72 -13.05
C GLU A 222 29.46 -32.87 -12.37
N ALA A 223 30.12 -33.57 -11.45
CA ALA A 223 29.52 -34.65 -10.68
C ALA A 223 28.30 -34.17 -9.87
N ALA A 224 28.41 -33.00 -9.23
CA ALA A 224 27.31 -32.39 -8.47
C ALA A 224 26.11 -32.06 -9.36
N CYS A 225 26.34 -31.39 -10.50
CA CYS A 225 25.26 -31.08 -11.46
C CYS A 225 24.60 -32.34 -12.01
N HIS A 226 25.39 -33.39 -12.30
CA HIS A 226 24.85 -34.68 -12.74
C HIS A 226 24.02 -35.35 -11.65
N ASN A 227 24.47 -35.34 -10.39
CA ASN A 227 23.68 -35.86 -9.26
C ASN A 227 22.34 -35.12 -9.12
N ILE A 228 22.35 -33.78 -9.21
CA ILE A 228 21.12 -32.97 -9.13
C ILE A 228 20.17 -33.26 -10.30
N ALA A 229 20.70 -33.49 -11.51
CA ALA A 229 19.89 -33.88 -12.66
C ALA A 229 19.20 -35.24 -12.48
N MET A 230 19.76 -36.13 -11.65
CA MET A 230 19.17 -37.43 -11.33
C MET A 230 18.10 -37.35 -10.23
N TRP A 231 17.92 -36.19 -9.59
CA TRP A 231 16.89 -36.03 -8.58
C TRP A 231 15.49 -36.06 -9.20
N SER A 232 14.55 -36.63 -8.45
CA SER A 232 13.13 -36.59 -8.74
C SER A 232 12.62 -35.14 -8.82
N ASP A 233 11.48 -34.93 -9.48
CA ASP A 233 10.88 -33.60 -9.59
C ASP A 233 10.55 -33.04 -8.19
N PRO A 234 10.88 -31.76 -7.91
CA PRO A 234 10.60 -31.13 -6.61
C PRO A 234 9.10 -30.93 -6.42
N THR A 235 8.44 -31.98 -5.98
CA THR A 235 6.98 -32.03 -5.81
C THR A 235 6.61 -31.54 -4.41
N PRO A 236 5.70 -30.56 -4.25
CA PRO A 236 5.31 -30.06 -2.94
C PRO A 236 4.81 -31.17 -2.00
N GLY A 237 5.29 -31.18 -0.76
CA GLY A 237 4.94 -32.18 0.26
C GLY A 237 5.65 -33.54 0.13
N LEU A 238 6.51 -33.73 -0.88
CA LEU A 238 7.25 -34.98 -1.07
C LEU A 238 8.40 -35.11 -0.06
N VAL A 239 8.51 -36.29 0.55
CA VAL A 239 9.73 -36.73 1.24
C VAL A 239 10.51 -37.63 0.28
N THR A 240 11.76 -37.31 -0.01
CA THR A 240 12.57 -38.02 -1.01
C THR A 240 14.03 -38.14 -0.58
N GLU A 241 14.70 -39.20 -1.01
CA GLU A 241 16.13 -39.41 -0.82
C GLU A 241 16.89 -38.84 -2.02
N LEU A 242 17.78 -37.89 -1.76
CA LEU A 242 18.59 -37.23 -2.76
C LEU A 242 20.04 -37.71 -2.62
N GLY A 243 20.53 -38.46 -3.61
CA GLY A 243 21.94 -38.81 -3.71
C GLY A 243 22.77 -37.59 -4.13
N PHE A 244 23.80 -37.26 -3.37
CA PHE A 244 24.68 -36.13 -3.64
C PHE A 244 26.10 -36.38 -3.13
N LEU A 245 27.07 -36.44 -4.06
CA LEU A 245 28.51 -36.55 -3.80
C LEU A 245 28.87 -37.64 -2.76
N GLY A 246 28.29 -38.84 -2.92
CA GLY A 246 28.52 -39.98 -2.05
C GLY A 246 27.72 -39.99 -0.74
N THR A 247 26.87 -38.98 -0.52
CA THR A 247 25.94 -38.91 0.61
C THR A 247 24.50 -39.11 0.13
N VAL A 248 23.63 -39.68 0.97
CA VAL A 248 22.18 -39.72 0.74
C VAL A 248 21.51 -38.79 1.74
N LEU A 249 20.78 -37.79 1.23
CA LEU A 249 20.07 -36.81 2.04
C LEU A 249 18.58 -37.14 2.02
N THR A 250 17.97 -37.34 3.19
CA THR A 250 16.51 -37.41 3.26
C THR A 250 15.96 -35.99 3.29
N VAL A 251 15.18 -35.60 2.29
CA VAL A 251 14.69 -34.22 2.14
C VAL A 251 13.17 -34.21 2.13
N GLU A 252 12.59 -33.41 3.01
CA GLU A 252 11.17 -33.10 3.02
C GLU A 252 10.96 -31.75 2.33
N LEU A 253 10.13 -31.72 1.28
CA LEU A 253 9.70 -30.51 0.61
C LEU A 253 8.40 -29.98 1.25
N PRO A 254 8.26 -28.65 1.44
CA PRO A 254 7.02 -28.09 1.96
C PRO A 254 5.87 -28.26 0.96
N LEU A 255 4.65 -28.42 1.45
CA LEU A 255 3.41 -28.42 0.66
C LEU A 255 3.11 -27.03 0.08
N SER A 256 3.45 -25.98 0.82
CA SER A 256 3.34 -24.56 0.40
C SER A 256 4.41 -23.70 1.07
N ALA A 257 4.68 -22.50 0.54
CA ALA A 257 5.69 -21.60 1.07
C ALA A 257 5.46 -21.19 2.54
N ASP A 258 4.20 -21.22 2.99
CA ASP A 258 3.77 -20.84 4.33
C ASP A 258 3.66 -22.01 5.30
N GLN A 259 3.80 -23.26 4.84
CA GLN A 259 3.76 -24.41 5.73
C GLN A 259 5.02 -24.48 6.60
N GLN A 260 4.86 -24.58 7.91
CA GLN A 260 5.99 -24.92 8.78
C GLN A 260 6.26 -26.42 8.73
N GLN A 261 7.48 -26.78 8.34
CA GLN A 261 7.96 -28.17 8.40
C GLN A 261 8.43 -28.50 9.82
N LEU A 262 7.87 -29.56 10.41
CA LEU A 262 8.07 -29.90 11.82
C LEU A 262 9.04 -31.08 11.98
N ALA A 263 10.04 -30.89 12.83
CA ALA A 263 10.99 -31.95 13.18
C ALA A 263 10.39 -32.99 14.14
N SER A 264 10.70 -34.27 13.89
CA SER A 264 10.43 -35.37 14.82
C SER A 264 11.34 -35.32 16.06
N LYS A 265 11.10 -36.19 17.06
CA LYS A 265 11.92 -36.23 18.29
C LYS A 265 13.36 -36.72 18.04
N SER A 266 13.58 -37.57 17.04
CA SER A 266 14.90 -38.12 16.66
C SER A 266 15.55 -37.36 15.51
N PHE A 267 15.13 -36.11 15.27
CA PHE A 267 15.62 -35.30 14.16
C PHE A 267 17.13 -35.03 14.28
N ASP A 268 17.86 -35.36 13.22
CA ASP A 268 19.23 -34.93 12.95
C ASP A 268 19.24 -34.11 11.64
N PRO A 269 19.56 -32.80 11.69
CA PRO A 269 19.57 -31.95 10.51
C PRO A 269 20.62 -32.33 9.45
N LYS A 270 21.59 -33.19 9.78
CA LYS A 270 22.59 -33.69 8.81
C LYS A 270 22.05 -34.82 7.94
N GLU A 271 21.12 -35.62 8.46
CA GLU A 271 20.54 -36.79 7.78
C GLU A 271 19.15 -36.48 7.19
N TYR A 272 18.37 -35.64 7.89
CA TYR A 272 17.01 -35.27 7.51
C TYR A 272 16.89 -33.74 7.36
N ILE A 273 16.59 -33.28 6.15
CA ILE A 273 16.53 -31.87 5.78
C ILE A 273 15.08 -31.43 5.64
N LEU A 274 14.69 -30.45 6.44
CA LEU A 274 13.45 -29.71 6.25
C LEU A 274 13.73 -28.56 5.26
N ALA A 275 13.48 -28.78 3.97
CA ALA A 275 14.03 -27.95 2.89
C ALA A 275 13.83 -26.43 3.09
N SER A 276 12.65 -26.02 3.56
CA SER A 276 12.26 -24.60 3.73
C SER A 276 12.54 -23.98 5.11
N SER A 277 13.12 -24.74 6.05
CA SER A 277 13.55 -24.21 7.34
C SER A 277 14.92 -23.55 7.23
N SER A 278 15.28 -22.72 8.21
CA SER A 278 16.69 -22.32 8.37
C SER A 278 17.58 -23.53 8.66
N TRP A 279 18.87 -23.42 8.35
CA TRP A 279 19.85 -24.42 8.71
C TRP A 279 20.04 -24.49 10.24
N PHE A 280 20.28 -25.68 10.78
CA PHE A 280 20.33 -25.92 12.24
C PHE A 280 21.73 -25.94 12.83
N SER A 281 22.78 -25.73 12.03
CA SER A 281 24.17 -25.74 12.51
C SER A 281 24.89 -24.43 12.13
N PRO A 282 25.31 -23.60 13.10
CA PRO A 282 25.13 -23.77 14.54
C PRO A 282 23.65 -23.67 14.98
N PRO A 283 23.27 -24.17 16.17
CA PRO A 283 21.90 -24.10 16.67
C PRO A 283 21.35 -22.66 16.68
N PRO A 284 20.22 -22.39 15.99
CA PRO A 284 19.68 -21.03 15.82
C PRO A 284 19.37 -20.27 17.12
N ILE A 285 19.12 -20.97 18.23
CA ILE A 285 18.89 -20.32 19.53
C ILE A 285 20.04 -19.40 19.95
N LEU A 286 21.28 -19.70 19.52
CA LEU A 286 22.47 -18.90 19.80
C LEU A 286 22.48 -17.56 19.06
N LEU A 287 21.77 -17.45 17.92
CA LEU A 287 21.68 -16.19 17.16
C LEU A 287 20.98 -15.10 17.97
N PHE A 288 20.02 -15.51 18.79
CA PHE A 288 19.14 -14.63 19.56
C PHE A 288 19.53 -14.53 21.03
N GLU A 289 20.74 -14.97 21.42
CA GLU A 289 21.18 -15.03 22.82
C GLU A 289 20.98 -13.68 23.54
N ALA A 290 21.43 -12.56 22.95
CA ALA A 290 21.24 -11.22 23.51
C ALA A 290 19.79 -10.68 23.45
N ALA A 291 18.87 -11.38 22.77
CA ALA A 291 17.50 -10.94 22.54
C ALA A 291 16.44 -11.99 22.93
N LEU A 292 16.80 -13.06 23.66
CA LEU A 292 15.89 -14.17 24.01
C LEU A 292 14.61 -13.66 24.68
N SER A 293 14.75 -12.73 25.62
CA SER A 293 13.61 -12.16 26.33
C SER A 293 12.70 -11.35 25.39
N HIS A 294 13.20 -10.85 24.26
CA HIS A 294 12.47 -10.00 23.32
C HIS A 294 11.81 -10.77 22.17
N LEU A 295 12.02 -12.08 22.05
CA LEU A 295 11.48 -12.90 20.96
C LEU A 295 9.97 -12.78 20.77
N TRP A 296 9.19 -12.62 21.85
CA TRP A 296 7.74 -12.38 21.75
C TRP A 296 7.40 -11.05 21.10
N SER A 297 8.12 -9.98 21.45
CA SER A 297 7.93 -8.67 20.83
C SER A 297 8.39 -8.68 19.37
N ILE A 298 9.51 -9.34 19.08
CA ILE A 298 9.98 -9.53 17.70
C ILE A 298 8.92 -10.26 16.87
N TRP A 299 8.36 -11.35 17.38
CA TRP A 299 7.27 -12.07 16.73
C TRP A 299 6.03 -11.19 16.51
N GLU A 300 5.62 -10.39 17.50
CA GLU A 300 4.51 -9.44 17.34
C GLU A 300 4.78 -8.41 16.24
N CYS A 301 5.98 -7.82 16.20
CA CYS A 301 6.41 -6.89 15.14
C CYS A 301 6.31 -7.54 13.75
N LEU A 302 6.81 -8.78 13.63
CA LEU A 302 6.75 -9.54 12.38
C LEU A 302 5.31 -9.77 11.92
N VAL A 303 4.43 -10.19 12.83
CA VAL A 303 2.99 -10.42 12.54
C VAL A 303 2.30 -9.14 12.08
N LEU A 304 2.64 -8.01 12.69
CA LEU A 304 2.10 -6.69 12.36
C LEU A 304 2.77 -6.05 11.14
N CYS A 305 3.63 -6.78 10.42
CA CYS A 305 4.39 -6.27 9.27
C CYS A 305 5.21 -5.02 9.61
N GLU A 306 5.71 -4.91 10.83
CA GLU A 306 6.57 -3.78 11.21
C GLU A 306 8.00 -3.99 10.65
N PRO A 307 8.63 -2.98 10.01
CA PRO A 307 9.93 -3.15 9.36
C PRO A 307 11.06 -3.46 10.35
N LEU A 308 11.92 -4.41 9.99
CA LEU A 308 12.97 -4.93 10.88
C LEU A 308 14.34 -4.98 10.20
N LEU A 309 15.33 -4.33 10.84
CA LEU A 309 16.73 -4.40 10.43
C LEU A 309 17.50 -5.34 11.36
N VAL A 310 18.23 -6.31 10.79
CA VAL A 310 18.99 -7.33 11.53
C VAL A 310 20.48 -7.16 11.26
N PHE A 311 21.26 -6.83 12.29
CA PHE A 311 22.72 -6.76 12.22
C PHE A 311 23.35 -8.07 12.68
N GLY A 312 24.28 -8.61 11.90
CA GLY A 312 25.12 -9.74 12.31
C GLY A 312 26.59 -9.49 12.00
N THR A 313 27.46 -10.33 12.56
CA THR A 313 28.92 -10.25 12.37
C THR A 313 29.39 -10.95 11.09
N SER A 314 28.52 -11.72 10.45
CA SER A 314 28.80 -12.41 9.19
C SER A 314 27.54 -12.64 8.36
N PRO A 315 27.66 -12.75 7.02
CA PRO A 315 26.54 -13.11 6.14
C PRO A 315 25.86 -14.42 6.53
N ALA A 316 26.64 -15.40 7.01
CA ALA A 316 26.10 -16.67 7.51
C ALA A 316 25.15 -16.45 8.68
N GLN A 317 25.53 -15.60 9.64
CA GLN A 317 24.73 -15.30 10.82
C GLN A 317 23.43 -14.56 10.46
N THR A 318 23.51 -13.52 9.64
CA THR A 318 22.34 -12.72 9.26
C THR A 318 21.35 -13.53 8.43
N SER A 319 21.84 -14.23 7.41
CA SER A 319 20.97 -15.04 6.54
C SER A 319 20.29 -16.18 7.30
N GLN A 320 21.01 -16.86 8.20
CA GLN A 320 20.41 -17.89 9.07
C GLN A 320 19.32 -17.31 9.98
N ALA A 321 19.55 -16.12 10.57
CA ALA A 321 18.59 -15.45 11.45
C ALA A 321 17.33 -15.01 10.70
N ILE A 322 17.48 -14.44 9.50
CA ILE A 322 16.35 -13.99 8.68
C ILE A 322 15.45 -15.16 8.29
N TRP A 323 16.03 -16.28 7.85
CA TRP A 323 15.25 -17.49 7.55
C TRP A 323 14.56 -18.07 8.79
N TRP A 324 15.16 -17.88 9.97
CA TRP A 324 14.53 -18.26 11.22
C TRP A 324 13.34 -17.37 11.56
N LEU A 325 13.48 -16.05 11.45
CA LEU A 325 12.39 -15.10 11.67
C LEU A 325 11.22 -15.36 10.71
N ARG A 326 11.51 -15.70 9.44
CA ARG A 326 10.51 -16.16 8.48
C ARG A 326 9.80 -17.43 8.96
N ASP A 327 10.54 -18.39 9.51
CA ASP A 327 9.94 -19.63 10.01
C ASP A 327 9.07 -19.43 11.26
N LEU A 328 9.38 -18.44 12.11
CA LEU A 328 8.53 -18.07 13.27
C LEU A 328 7.17 -17.48 12.85
N LEU A 329 7.07 -16.90 11.66
CA LEU A 329 5.83 -16.34 11.14
C LEU A 329 4.84 -17.41 10.64
N ARG A 330 5.33 -18.59 10.25
CA ARG A 330 4.47 -19.63 9.67
C ARG A 330 3.41 -20.11 10.68
N PRO A 331 2.12 -20.24 10.29
CA PRO A 331 1.64 -20.37 8.92
C PRO A 331 1.13 -19.07 8.26
N LEU A 332 1.49 -17.90 8.78
CA LEU A 332 1.05 -16.64 8.19
C LEU A 332 1.68 -16.44 6.79
N PRO A 333 0.89 -15.94 5.82
CA PRO A 333 1.39 -15.59 4.50
C PRO A 333 2.59 -14.66 4.58
N LEU A 334 3.54 -14.85 3.67
CA LEU A 334 4.63 -13.90 3.51
C LEU A 334 4.11 -12.59 2.91
N THR A 335 4.30 -11.49 3.64
CA THR A 335 4.01 -10.14 3.15
C THR A 335 5.23 -9.23 3.33
N GLY A 336 5.65 -8.58 2.26
CA GLY A 336 6.80 -7.67 2.25
C GLY A 336 8.07 -8.28 1.65
N ASP A 337 9.17 -7.51 1.72
CA ASP A 337 10.45 -7.85 1.10
C ASP A 337 11.45 -8.33 2.16
N ILE A 338 11.86 -9.61 2.07
CA ILE A 338 12.78 -10.24 3.02
C ILE A 338 14.12 -10.53 2.32
N ARG A 339 15.20 -9.92 2.82
CA ARG A 339 16.56 -10.11 2.32
C ARG A 339 17.44 -10.81 3.37
N PRO A 340 17.79 -12.10 3.19
CA PRO A 340 18.62 -12.83 4.14
C PRO A 340 19.99 -12.19 4.36
N TYR A 341 20.60 -11.72 3.28
CA TYR A 341 21.81 -10.92 3.30
C TYR A 341 21.69 -9.81 2.26
N PHE A 342 21.81 -8.55 2.71
CA PHE A 342 21.67 -7.35 1.92
C PHE A 342 22.94 -6.51 2.02
N THR A 343 23.48 -6.10 0.88
CA THR A 343 24.75 -5.39 0.80
C THR A 343 24.56 -3.97 0.27
N ILE A 344 25.58 -3.13 0.45
CA ILE A 344 25.61 -1.78 -0.15
C ILE A 344 25.69 -1.79 -1.70
N HIS A 345 25.97 -2.97 -2.27
CA HIS A 345 26.09 -3.19 -3.71
C HIS A 345 24.80 -3.73 -4.33
N ASP A 346 23.78 -4.05 -3.52
CA ASP A 346 22.48 -4.45 -4.02
C ASP A 346 21.87 -3.32 -4.85
N THR A 347 21.31 -3.66 -6.02
CA THR A 347 20.64 -2.70 -6.91
C THR A 347 19.53 -1.91 -6.21
N ASP A 348 18.87 -2.53 -5.23
CA ASP A 348 17.78 -1.93 -4.48
C ASP A 348 18.26 -1.07 -3.29
N HIS A 349 19.57 -0.98 -3.03
CA HIS A 349 20.14 -0.25 -1.89
C HIS A 349 19.60 1.17 -1.76
N ALA A 350 19.58 1.94 -2.86
CA ALA A 350 19.14 3.33 -2.84
C ALA A 350 17.68 3.52 -2.42
N VAL A 351 16.84 2.51 -2.63
CA VAL A 351 15.41 2.52 -2.28
C VAL A 351 15.19 1.92 -0.89
N MET A 352 15.90 0.82 -0.58
CA MET A 352 15.68 0.06 0.65
C MET A 352 16.37 0.66 1.87
N ALA A 353 17.56 1.24 1.71
CA ALA A 353 18.33 1.93 2.74
C ALA A 353 18.35 3.45 2.48
N SER A 354 17.18 4.01 2.20
CA SER A 354 17.00 5.46 1.98
C SER A 354 16.71 6.20 3.28
N ARG A 355 16.54 7.53 3.23
CA ARG A 355 16.09 8.33 4.39
C ARG A 355 14.57 8.30 4.59
N LEU A 356 13.82 7.67 3.68
CA LEU A 356 12.36 7.58 3.74
C LEU A 356 11.94 6.48 4.72
N PRO A 357 10.78 6.60 5.38
CA PRO A 357 10.24 5.54 6.24
C PRO A 357 10.22 4.18 5.54
N PRO A 358 10.64 3.09 6.21
CA PRO A 358 10.66 1.78 5.60
C PRO A 358 9.25 1.25 5.37
N THR A 359 9.04 0.61 4.21
CA THR A 359 7.75 -0.02 3.85
C THR A 359 7.43 -1.20 4.78
N ALA A 360 6.15 -1.38 5.12
CA ALA A 360 5.66 -2.49 5.92
C ALA A 360 6.11 -3.86 5.39
N GLY A 361 6.42 -4.78 6.30
CA GLY A 361 6.83 -6.15 6.02
C GLY A 361 8.29 -6.32 5.56
N ARG A 362 9.09 -5.24 5.51
CA ARG A 362 10.49 -5.31 5.09
C ARG A 362 11.40 -5.84 6.19
N ILE A 363 12.22 -6.85 5.86
CA ILE A 363 13.20 -7.44 6.79
C ILE A 363 14.56 -7.56 6.10
N LEU A 364 15.59 -6.89 6.63
CA LEU A 364 16.93 -6.88 6.03
C LEU A 364 17.98 -7.44 6.98
N GLY A 365 18.74 -8.44 6.53
CA GLY A 365 19.95 -8.91 7.19
C GLY A 365 21.20 -8.20 6.65
N VAL A 366 21.92 -7.46 7.49
CA VAL A 366 23.07 -6.64 7.08
C VAL A 366 24.29 -6.89 7.97
N THR A 367 25.48 -6.74 7.40
CA THR A 367 26.75 -6.83 8.15
C THR A 367 27.56 -5.54 8.13
N ASN A 368 27.26 -4.62 7.22
CA ASN A 368 27.99 -3.38 7.07
C ASN A 368 27.49 -2.29 8.05
N PRO A 369 28.35 -1.69 8.89
CA PRO A 369 27.95 -0.62 9.80
C PRO A 369 27.37 0.63 9.13
N VAL A 370 27.55 0.83 7.82
CA VAL A 370 26.94 1.95 7.07
C VAL A 370 25.42 1.99 7.25
N PHE A 371 24.77 0.82 7.31
CA PHE A 371 23.34 0.72 7.54
C PHE A 371 22.89 1.28 8.90
N GLU A 372 23.76 1.38 9.90
CA GLU A 372 23.40 1.99 11.20
C GLU A 372 23.07 3.47 11.04
N ARG A 373 23.79 4.15 10.15
CA ARG A 373 23.56 5.56 9.83
C ARG A 373 22.40 5.74 8.86
N GLU A 374 22.36 4.94 7.79
CA GLU A 374 21.37 5.12 6.72
C GLU A 374 19.97 4.68 7.14
N CYS A 375 19.89 3.58 7.89
CA CYS A 375 18.65 3.04 8.43
C CYS A 375 18.41 3.47 9.89
N ALA A 376 19.05 4.54 10.37
CA ALA A 376 18.90 5.00 11.76
C ALA A 376 17.44 5.23 12.17
N HIS A 377 16.60 5.64 11.22
CA HIS A 377 15.18 5.93 11.37
C HIS A 377 14.28 4.68 11.47
N TRP A 378 14.81 3.47 11.22
CA TRP A 378 14.02 2.24 11.28
C TRP A 378 13.48 1.99 12.70
N PRO A 379 12.24 1.50 12.82
CA PRO A 379 11.57 1.37 14.11
C PRO A 379 12.15 0.25 14.96
N HIS A 380 12.68 -0.80 14.33
CA HIS A 380 13.15 -2.01 14.99
C HIS A 380 14.51 -2.45 14.48
N ILE A 381 15.44 -2.66 15.41
CA ILE A 381 16.80 -3.13 15.15
C ILE A 381 17.08 -4.33 16.04
N LEU A 382 17.47 -5.43 15.44
CA LEU A 382 17.96 -6.64 16.10
C LEU A 382 19.44 -6.83 15.79
N SER A 383 20.30 -6.63 16.80
CA SER A 383 21.73 -6.95 16.69
C SER A 383 21.98 -8.34 17.26
N LEU A 384 22.48 -9.25 16.43
CA LEU A 384 22.75 -10.65 16.78
C LEU A 384 24.04 -10.80 17.59
N GLY A 385 24.18 -11.95 18.26
CA GLY A 385 25.38 -12.31 19.03
C GLY A 385 25.19 -12.27 20.55
N ARG A 386 26.30 -12.25 21.29
CA ARG A 386 26.33 -12.30 22.76
C ARG A 386 26.35 -10.92 23.40
N GLN A 387 25.59 -10.75 24.47
CA GLN A 387 25.64 -9.54 25.28
C GLN A 387 26.89 -9.58 26.18
N ILE A 388 27.87 -8.71 25.92
CA ILE A 388 29.03 -8.57 26.82
C ILE A 388 28.58 -7.72 28.01
N LEU A 389 28.40 -8.33 29.19
CA LEU A 389 28.16 -7.59 30.42
C LEU A 389 29.44 -6.86 30.82
N LEU A 390 29.47 -5.54 30.66
CA LEU A 390 30.51 -4.67 31.21
C LEU A 390 30.33 -4.53 32.73
N ASN A 391 30.69 -5.56 33.49
CA ASN A 391 30.78 -5.44 34.94
C ASN A 391 32.19 -5.01 35.36
N ASN A 392 32.27 -3.86 36.03
CA ASN A 392 33.42 -3.41 36.81
C ASN A 392 33.86 -4.51 37.79
N THR A 393 35.04 -5.11 37.58
CA THR A 393 36.09 -5.32 38.61
C THR A 393 37.26 -6.15 38.07
N SER A 394 38.46 -5.71 38.44
CA SER A 394 39.77 -6.37 38.36
C SER A 394 40.45 -6.53 36.98
N HIS A 395 41.59 -5.85 36.88
CA HIS A 395 42.64 -6.07 35.88
C HIS A 395 43.07 -7.54 35.82
N SER A 396 43.14 -8.06 34.60
CA SER A 396 43.95 -9.19 34.11
C SER A 396 43.13 -10.25 33.37
N ALA A 397 42.81 -9.96 32.10
CA ALA A 397 42.74 -10.97 31.06
C ALA A 397 43.18 -10.32 29.74
N SER A 398 44.07 -11.01 29.04
CA SER A 398 44.83 -10.58 27.87
C SER A 398 43.98 -9.94 26.77
N ALA A 399 44.43 -8.77 26.31
CA ALA A 399 43.96 -8.10 25.11
C ALA A 399 44.16 -9.01 23.88
N GLY A 400 43.07 -9.67 23.45
CA GLY A 400 42.97 -10.34 22.16
C GLY A 400 41.88 -9.67 21.32
N ASN A 401 42.28 -8.89 20.32
CA ASN A 401 41.49 -8.42 19.17
C ASN A 401 40.03 -7.97 19.44
N THR A 402 39.83 -6.80 20.04
CA THR A 402 38.53 -6.09 19.93
C THR A 402 38.48 -5.31 18.61
N ARG A 403 38.11 -5.99 17.50
CA ARG A 403 37.66 -5.32 16.28
C ARG A 403 36.30 -4.65 16.54
N ALA A 404 36.07 -3.47 15.96
CA ALA A 404 34.81 -2.73 16.12
C ALA A 404 33.61 -3.61 15.71
N PRO A 405 32.50 -3.59 16.48
CA PRO A 405 31.34 -4.46 16.23
C PRO A 405 30.68 -4.16 14.88
N ALA A 406 30.06 -5.18 14.27
CA ALA A 406 29.26 -5.03 13.05
C ALA A 406 27.90 -4.41 13.44
N GLY A 407 27.88 -3.09 13.61
CA GLY A 407 26.69 -2.34 14.00
C GLY A 407 26.50 -2.19 15.53
N PRO A 408 25.26 -1.88 15.97
CA PRO A 408 24.95 -1.62 17.38
C PRO A 408 25.23 -2.82 18.29
N ALA A 409 25.37 -2.57 19.59
CA ALA A 409 25.57 -3.61 20.60
C ALA A 409 24.49 -4.72 20.50
N PRO A 410 24.86 -6.01 20.67
CA PRO A 410 23.91 -7.13 20.58
C PRO A 410 22.69 -6.96 21.48
N GLY A 411 21.51 -7.23 20.94
CA GLY A 411 20.23 -7.06 21.62
C GLY A 411 19.10 -6.56 20.71
N TRP A 412 18.00 -6.17 21.33
CA TRP A 412 16.80 -5.66 20.66
C TRP A 412 16.59 -4.19 20.99
N LYS A 413 16.43 -3.36 19.95
CA LYS A 413 16.08 -1.94 20.07
C LYS A 413 14.80 -1.67 19.29
N THR A 414 13.83 -1.05 19.95
CA THR A 414 12.57 -0.64 19.33
C THR A 414 12.19 0.78 19.77
N ARG A 415 11.53 1.54 18.89
CA ARG A 415 11.10 2.92 19.17
C ARG A 415 9.64 3.03 19.61
N ASN A 416 8.76 2.23 19.03
CA ASN A 416 7.31 2.41 19.11
C ASN A 416 6.54 1.12 19.42
N HIS A 417 7.22 -0.01 19.67
CA HIS A 417 6.55 -1.26 19.97
C HIS A 417 6.39 -1.50 21.48
N THR A 418 5.15 -1.77 21.91
CA THR A 418 4.85 -2.24 23.26
C THR A 418 4.19 -3.61 23.23
N ARG A 419 4.70 -4.54 24.06
CA ARG A 419 4.32 -5.97 23.98
C ARG A 419 2.84 -6.22 24.30
N TYR A 420 2.17 -6.93 23.41
CA TYR A 420 0.74 -7.27 23.47
C TYR A 420 0.44 -8.58 24.22
N ILE A 421 1.26 -9.62 24.03
CA ILE A 421 1.09 -10.94 24.65
C ILE A 421 2.06 -11.17 25.81
N SER A 422 1.71 -12.10 26.69
CA SER A 422 2.56 -12.49 27.82
C SER A 422 3.68 -13.42 27.34
N LYS A 423 4.90 -13.22 27.88
CA LYS A 423 6.01 -14.14 27.64
C LYS A 423 5.77 -15.45 28.38
N ASP A 424 6.17 -16.57 27.78
CA ASP A 424 6.30 -17.82 28.52
C ASP A 424 7.62 -17.79 29.30
N ARG A 425 7.52 -17.51 30.61
CA ARG A 425 8.69 -17.37 31.48
C ARG A 425 9.40 -18.70 31.73
N VAL A 426 8.68 -19.81 31.70
CA VAL A 426 9.25 -21.14 31.91
C VAL A 426 10.08 -21.52 30.69
N LEU A 427 9.52 -21.31 29.50
CA LEU A 427 10.20 -21.56 28.25
C LEU A 427 11.41 -20.64 28.06
N LEU A 428 11.27 -19.34 28.36
CA LEU A 428 12.38 -18.39 28.30
C LEU A 428 13.55 -18.84 29.19
N LYS A 429 13.28 -19.24 30.44
CA LYS A 429 14.33 -19.72 31.35
C LYS A 429 15.06 -20.94 30.78
N ARG A 430 14.33 -21.86 30.16
CA ARG A 430 14.92 -23.05 29.51
C ARG A 430 15.80 -22.67 28.31
N PHE A 431 15.40 -21.67 27.53
CA PHE A 431 16.24 -21.15 26.45
C PHE A 431 17.52 -20.50 26.97
N GLU A 432 17.43 -19.71 28.04
CA GLU A 432 18.59 -19.11 28.71
C GLU A 432 19.54 -20.19 29.26
N GLU A 433 19.00 -21.23 29.91
CA GLU A 433 19.78 -22.37 30.41
C GLU A 433 20.48 -23.12 29.26
N ALA A 434 19.79 -23.38 28.14
CA ALA A 434 20.36 -24.04 26.97
C ALA A 434 21.51 -23.24 26.33
N CYS A 435 21.38 -21.91 26.24
CA CYS A 435 22.45 -21.05 25.72
C CYS A 435 23.67 -21.00 26.66
N ASN A 436 23.44 -20.90 27.96
CA ASN A 436 24.52 -20.70 28.96
C ASN A 436 25.27 -21.99 29.30
N LEU A 437 24.53 -23.09 29.52
CA LEU A 437 25.06 -24.32 30.12
C LEU A 437 24.75 -25.57 29.28
N GLY A 438 23.90 -25.47 28.26
CA GLY A 438 23.45 -26.60 27.46
C GLY A 438 24.51 -27.17 26.51
N SER A 439 24.41 -28.48 26.27
CA SER A 439 25.13 -29.18 25.19
C SER A 439 24.63 -28.73 23.81
N GLU A 440 25.31 -29.16 22.74
CA GLU A 440 24.85 -28.92 21.37
C GLU A 440 23.45 -29.49 21.13
N ARG A 441 23.15 -30.67 21.71
CA ARG A 441 21.83 -31.28 21.63
C ARG A 441 20.78 -30.46 22.38
N ASP A 442 21.08 -29.97 23.58
CA ASP A 442 20.15 -29.13 24.34
C ASP A 442 19.79 -27.84 23.58
N ARG A 443 20.78 -27.24 22.91
CA ARG A 443 20.58 -26.04 22.08
C ARG A 443 19.77 -26.32 20.81
N LEU A 444 19.98 -27.48 20.19
CA LEU A 444 19.17 -27.93 19.05
C LEU A 444 17.72 -28.15 19.49
N ASP A 445 17.51 -28.87 20.58
CA ASP A 445 16.17 -29.14 21.12
C ASP A 445 15.46 -27.83 21.53
N ALA A 446 16.18 -26.88 22.14
CA ALA A 446 15.68 -25.54 22.43
C ALA A 446 15.31 -24.77 21.14
N SER A 447 16.12 -24.88 20.09
CA SER A 447 15.82 -24.27 18.78
C SER A 447 14.55 -24.87 18.18
N LEU A 448 14.37 -26.19 18.23
CA LEU A 448 13.14 -26.85 17.75
C LEU A 448 11.91 -26.46 18.58
N GLU A 449 12.07 -26.34 19.89
CA GLU A 449 10.98 -25.91 20.77
C GLU A 449 10.56 -24.45 20.52
N LEU A 450 11.53 -23.58 20.25
CA LEU A 450 11.29 -22.19 19.84
C LEU A 450 10.41 -22.11 18.57
N ARG A 451 10.71 -22.92 17.54
CA ARG A 451 9.89 -23.00 16.31
C ARG A 451 8.46 -23.42 16.61
N ARG A 452 8.30 -24.51 17.36
CA ARG A 452 6.98 -25.07 17.71
C ARG A 452 6.15 -24.07 18.53
N HIS A 453 6.79 -23.37 19.46
CA HIS A 453 6.13 -22.38 20.29
C HIS A 453 5.54 -21.23 19.46
N PHE A 454 6.33 -20.59 18.60
CA PHE A 454 5.83 -19.46 17.81
C PHE A 454 4.89 -19.88 16.69
N HIS A 455 5.04 -21.09 16.13
CA HIS A 455 4.03 -21.67 15.25
C HIS A 455 2.69 -21.87 15.95
N ALA A 456 2.70 -22.37 17.19
CA ALA A 456 1.49 -22.47 17.99
C ALA A 456 0.88 -21.08 18.23
N ARG A 457 1.67 -20.05 18.52
CA ARG A 457 1.16 -18.67 18.67
C ARG A 457 0.57 -18.11 17.39
N SER A 458 1.21 -18.31 16.25
CA SER A 458 0.67 -17.92 14.93
C SER A 458 -0.63 -18.67 14.61
N THR A 459 -0.73 -19.94 14.97
CA THR A 459 -1.96 -20.73 14.80
C THR A 459 -3.08 -20.25 15.73
N GLU A 460 -2.77 -20.00 17.01
CA GLU A 460 -3.70 -19.47 18.00
C GLU A 460 -4.22 -18.08 17.62
N LEU A 461 -3.37 -17.24 17.02
CA LEU A 461 -3.75 -15.94 16.47
C LEU A 461 -4.81 -16.07 15.36
N LEU A 462 -4.76 -17.13 14.55
CA LEU A 462 -5.72 -17.34 13.47
C LEU A 462 -7.06 -17.92 13.94
N VAL A 463 -7.16 -18.45 15.17
CA VAL A 463 -8.37 -19.10 15.67
C VAL A 463 -9.59 -18.16 15.67
N PRO A 464 -9.53 -16.93 16.21
CA PRO A 464 -10.69 -16.04 16.20
C PRO A 464 -11.12 -15.66 14.79
N LEU A 465 -10.16 -15.44 13.89
CA LEU A 465 -10.42 -15.12 12.49
C LEU A 465 -11.10 -16.28 11.77
N THR A 466 -10.56 -17.49 11.89
CA THR A 466 -11.12 -18.70 11.28
C THR A 466 -12.54 -18.95 11.76
N ARG A 467 -12.79 -18.81 13.06
CA ARG A 467 -14.12 -18.94 13.64
C ARG A 467 -15.09 -17.91 13.07
N TYR A 468 -14.67 -16.66 12.91
CA TYR A 468 -15.50 -15.62 12.32
C TYR A 468 -15.76 -15.89 10.84
N LEU A 469 -14.75 -16.25 10.05
CA LEU A 469 -14.93 -16.61 8.64
C LEU A 469 -15.92 -17.76 8.45
N GLN A 470 -15.95 -18.72 9.37
CA GLN A 470 -16.94 -19.81 9.36
C GLN A 470 -18.39 -19.31 9.54
N THR A 471 -18.63 -18.20 10.24
CA THR A 471 -19.99 -17.63 10.38
C THR A 471 -20.47 -16.92 9.12
N LEU A 472 -19.57 -16.64 8.18
CA LEU A 472 -19.89 -16.04 6.89
C LEU A 472 -20.43 -17.07 5.87
N ILE A 473 -20.20 -18.36 6.13
CA ILE A 473 -20.67 -19.46 5.26
C ILE A 473 -22.17 -19.69 5.53
N PRO A 474 -23.03 -19.71 4.48
CA PRO A 474 -24.46 -19.98 4.64
C PRO A 474 -24.73 -21.32 5.32
N THR A 475 -25.59 -21.33 6.33
CA THR A 475 -25.97 -22.51 7.09
C THR A 475 -26.81 -23.48 6.23
N PRO A 476 -26.83 -24.79 6.55
CA PRO A 476 -27.68 -25.74 5.84
C PRO A 476 -29.17 -25.37 5.82
N ALA A 477 -29.67 -24.68 6.86
CA ALA A 477 -31.04 -24.18 6.92
C ALA A 477 -31.28 -23.04 5.93
N GLU A 478 -30.36 -22.07 5.86
CA GLU A 478 -30.41 -20.97 4.87
C GLU A 478 -30.28 -21.51 3.44
N LYS A 479 -29.47 -22.57 3.24
CA LYS A 479 -29.36 -23.27 1.95
C LYS A 479 -30.67 -23.96 1.56
N ALA A 480 -31.43 -24.47 2.53
CA ALA A 480 -32.71 -25.13 2.29
C ALA A 480 -33.86 -24.15 2.02
N SER A 481 -33.77 -22.92 2.54
CA SER A 481 -34.77 -21.85 2.33
C SER A 481 -34.51 -20.99 1.09
N ALA A 482 -33.32 -21.06 0.49
CA ALA A 482 -33.00 -20.26 -0.69
C ALA A 482 -33.76 -20.74 -1.94
N ASN A 483 -34.41 -19.81 -2.63
CA ASN A 483 -35.11 -20.08 -3.89
C ASN A 483 -34.14 -20.56 -4.98
N ARG A 484 -34.59 -21.46 -5.86
CA ARG A 484 -33.77 -22.11 -6.91
C ARG A 484 -33.08 -21.18 -7.92
N ASN A 485 -33.36 -19.87 -7.88
CA ASN A 485 -32.86 -18.89 -8.84
C ASN A 485 -31.84 -17.89 -8.26
N GLU A 486 -31.44 -18.00 -6.99
CA GLU A 486 -30.50 -17.06 -6.36
C GLU A 486 -29.23 -17.78 -5.87
N PRO A 487 -28.03 -17.44 -6.36
CA PRO A 487 -26.80 -18.10 -5.95
C PRO A 487 -26.45 -17.71 -4.50
N LEU A 488 -26.43 -18.69 -3.60
CA LEU A 488 -25.99 -18.53 -2.22
C LEU A 488 -24.52 -18.10 -2.17
N ARG A 489 -24.26 -16.86 -1.78
CA ARG A 489 -22.90 -16.31 -1.62
C ARG A 489 -22.47 -16.35 -0.15
N MET A 490 -21.16 -16.40 0.08
CA MET A 490 -20.62 -16.15 1.42
C MET A 490 -20.90 -14.70 1.81
N ARG A 491 -21.20 -14.45 3.09
CA ARG A 491 -21.32 -13.07 3.61
C ARG A 491 -19.94 -12.39 3.53
N PRO A 492 -19.87 -11.08 3.25
CA PRO A 492 -18.61 -10.37 3.22
C PRO A 492 -18.02 -10.26 4.63
N PHE A 493 -16.69 -10.14 4.70
CA PHE A 493 -15.98 -9.92 5.95
C PHE A 493 -16.29 -8.50 6.48
N SER A 494 -16.61 -8.37 7.76
CA SER A 494 -16.80 -7.06 8.42
C SER A 494 -15.82 -6.94 9.58
N ALA A 495 -14.85 -6.02 9.47
CA ALA A 495 -13.88 -5.78 10.53
C ALA A 495 -14.56 -5.40 11.88
N PRO A 496 -15.57 -4.51 11.93
CA PRO A 496 -16.28 -4.23 13.18
C PRO A 496 -17.00 -5.45 13.77
N ALA A 497 -17.60 -6.30 12.94
CA ALA A 497 -18.29 -7.51 13.40
C ALA A 497 -17.29 -8.57 13.89
N PHE A 498 -16.17 -8.73 13.19
CA PHE A 498 -15.06 -9.58 13.64
C PHE A 498 -14.52 -9.10 15.00
N LEU A 499 -14.19 -7.82 15.14
CA LEU A 499 -13.71 -7.25 16.40
C LEU A 499 -14.72 -7.41 17.54
N SER A 500 -16.02 -7.30 17.23
CA SER A 500 -17.11 -7.56 18.19
C SER A 500 -17.17 -9.03 18.61
N SER A 501 -16.94 -9.96 17.68
CA SER A 501 -16.89 -11.41 17.94
C SER A 501 -15.77 -11.82 18.90
N LEU A 502 -14.71 -11.00 19.04
CA LEU A 502 -13.63 -11.25 19.99
C LEU A 502 -14.10 -11.23 21.46
N LYS A 503 -15.30 -10.69 21.75
CA LYS A 503 -15.87 -10.63 23.11
C LYS A 503 -16.43 -11.96 23.59
N THR A 504 -16.97 -12.79 22.69
CA THR A 504 -17.79 -13.96 23.03
C THR A 504 -17.06 -15.30 22.84
N GLY A 505 -15.89 -15.28 22.20
CA GLY A 505 -15.12 -16.49 21.90
C GLY A 505 -14.04 -16.84 22.92
N SER A 506 -13.77 -18.14 23.09
CA SER A 506 -12.55 -18.59 23.78
C SER A 506 -11.32 -18.02 23.08
N VAL A 507 -10.37 -17.55 23.88
CA VAL A 507 -9.09 -16.98 23.42
C VAL A 507 -7.97 -17.86 23.91
N THR A 508 -7.15 -18.30 22.98
CA THR A 508 -6.02 -19.20 23.22
C THR A 508 -4.71 -18.43 23.38
N LEU A 509 -4.55 -17.31 22.65
CA LEU A 509 -3.35 -16.47 22.73
C LEU A 509 -3.34 -15.60 24.00
N PRO A 510 -2.25 -15.58 24.80
CA PRO A 510 -2.22 -14.98 26.14
C PRO A 510 -1.99 -13.46 26.10
N PHE A 511 -2.95 -12.71 25.54
CA PHE A 511 -2.94 -11.25 25.57
C PHE A 511 -2.90 -10.69 26.99
N ARG A 512 -2.17 -9.59 27.17
CA ARG A 512 -2.02 -8.95 28.49
C ARG A 512 -3.30 -8.27 28.99
N SER A 513 -4.21 -7.90 28.09
CA SER A 513 -5.55 -7.42 28.40
C SER A 513 -6.50 -7.56 27.21
N THR A 514 -7.81 -7.43 27.45
CA THR A 514 -8.84 -7.41 26.40
C THR A 514 -8.69 -6.19 25.48
N ALA A 515 -8.29 -5.03 26.02
CA ALA A 515 -8.01 -3.84 25.24
C ALA A 515 -6.83 -4.05 24.28
N ARG A 516 -5.71 -4.59 24.78
CA ARG A 516 -4.54 -4.93 23.96
C ARG A 516 -4.85 -5.95 22.88
N ARG A 517 -5.72 -6.92 23.18
CA ARG A 517 -6.21 -7.87 22.17
C ARG A 517 -6.95 -7.16 21.05
N LYS A 518 -7.90 -6.27 21.39
CA LYS A 518 -8.67 -5.52 20.39
C LYS A 518 -7.73 -4.68 19.52
N GLU A 519 -6.86 -3.90 20.16
CA GLU A 519 -5.86 -3.05 19.49
C GLU A 519 -4.96 -3.87 18.54
N PHE A 520 -4.48 -5.04 18.98
CA PHE A 520 -3.64 -5.90 18.14
C PHE A 520 -4.35 -6.36 16.87
N TYR A 521 -5.61 -6.81 16.98
CA TYR A 521 -6.38 -7.23 15.81
C TYR A 521 -6.78 -6.05 14.91
N GLU A 522 -7.06 -4.87 15.48
CA GLU A 522 -7.29 -3.65 14.68
C GLU A 522 -6.07 -3.32 13.83
N ARG A 523 -4.87 -3.39 14.43
CA ARG A 523 -3.61 -3.18 13.70
C ARG A 523 -3.37 -4.28 12.67
N LEU A 524 -3.62 -5.54 13.01
CA LEU A 524 -3.43 -6.68 12.11
C LEU A 524 -4.28 -6.55 10.84
N LEU A 525 -5.55 -6.15 10.96
CA LEU A 525 -6.46 -5.99 9.82
C LEU A 525 -6.05 -4.87 8.86
N ARG A 526 -5.24 -3.91 9.33
CA ARG A 526 -4.67 -2.83 8.50
C ARG A 526 -3.37 -3.23 7.81
N THR A 527 -2.83 -4.41 8.09
CA THR A 527 -1.58 -4.87 7.45
C THR A 527 -1.82 -5.32 6.00
N PRO A 528 -0.78 -5.30 5.14
CA PRO A 528 -0.87 -5.84 3.78
C PRO A 528 -1.31 -7.31 3.69
N THR A 529 -1.27 -8.05 4.80
CA THR A 529 -1.80 -9.42 4.91
C THR A 529 -3.31 -9.49 4.76
N PHE A 530 -4.04 -8.38 4.97
CA PHE A 530 -5.51 -8.35 5.01
C PHE A 530 -6.18 -7.43 3.97
N VAL A 531 -5.48 -6.43 3.42
CA VAL A 531 -6.05 -5.45 2.47
C VAL A 531 -5.14 -5.29 1.24
N PHE A 532 -5.71 -5.40 0.03
CA PHE A 532 -5.02 -4.97 -1.18
C PHE A 532 -5.19 -3.46 -1.35
N SER A 533 -4.17 -2.70 -0.93
CA SER A 533 -4.14 -1.25 -1.08
C SER A 533 -2.78 -0.81 -1.63
N LEU A 534 -2.82 0.05 -2.64
CA LEU A 534 -1.68 0.81 -3.11
C LEU A 534 -1.67 2.23 -2.55
N ASN A 535 -2.61 2.58 -1.67
CA ASN A 535 -2.78 3.93 -1.15
C ASN A 535 -1.49 4.46 -0.49
N GLY A 536 -1.16 5.72 -0.77
CA GLY A 536 -0.03 6.44 -0.17
C GLY A 536 1.36 5.91 -0.55
N ARG A 537 1.48 5.02 -1.53
CA ARG A 537 2.77 4.43 -1.92
C ARG A 537 3.65 5.35 -2.78
N SER A 538 3.14 6.51 -3.22
CA SER A 538 3.87 7.46 -4.06
C SER A 538 4.44 6.83 -5.34
N LEU A 539 3.74 5.84 -5.90
CA LEU A 539 4.16 5.14 -7.11
C LEU A 539 3.93 6.01 -8.33
N LYS A 540 4.86 5.97 -9.29
CA LYS A 540 4.67 6.55 -10.61
C LYS A 540 4.48 5.43 -11.62
N LEU A 541 3.23 5.20 -12.01
CA LEU A 541 2.82 4.11 -12.88
C LEU A 541 2.57 4.68 -14.29
N ASP A 542 3.62 4.76 -15.11
CA ASP A 542 3.53 5.37 -16.44
C ASP A 542 3.00 4.38 -17.49
N SER A 543 3.33 3.10 -17.34
CA SER A 543 3.12 2.03 -18.31
C SER A 543 2.45 0.78 -17.72
N ARG A 544 1.99 -0.14 -18.57
CA ARG A 544 1.54 -1.48 -18.14
C ARG A 544 2.59 -2.16 -17.26
N ALA A 545 3.85 -2.11 -17.66
CA ALA A 545 4.93 -2.79 -16.94
C ALA A 545 5.12 -2.26 -15.51
N ASP A 546 4.75 -1.00 -15.27
CA ASP A 546 4.85 -0.40 -13.94
C ASP A 546 3.74 -0.88 -13.01
N ILE A 547 2.51 -1.07 -13.52
CA ILE A 547 1.37 -1.51 -12.71
C ILE A 547 1.23 -3.04 -12.61
N GLU A 548 1.68 -3.77 -13.63
CA GLU A 548 1.58 -5.24 -13.73
C GLU A 548 2.07 -5.97 -12.48
N PRO A 549 3.20 -5.61 -11.84
CA PRO A 549 3.67 -6.29 -10.63
C PRO A 549 2.68 -6.22 -9.48
N TYR A 550 1.80 -5.21 -9.44
CA TYR A 550 0.84 -5.03 -8.36
C TYR A 550 -0.49 -5.73 -8.64
N ILE A 551 -0.97 -5.69 -9.88
CA ILE A 551 -2.28 -6.27 -10.24
C ILE A 551 -2.20 -7.77 -10.62
N SER A 552 -1.04 -8.27 -11.09
CA SER A 552 -0.87 -9.67 -11.48
C SER A 552 -0.79 -10.65 -10.32
N GLN A 553 -0.47 -10.16 -9.12
CA GLN A 553 -0.34 -10.97 -7.91
C GLN A 553 -1.68 -11.28 -7.23
N VAL A 554 -2.77 -10.72 -7.77
CA VAL A 554 -4.08 -10.70 -7.10
C VAL A 554 -5.15 -11.20 -8.06
N ASP A 555 -6.01 -12.09 -7.58
CA ASP A 555 -7.19 -12.51 -8.33
C ASP A 555 -8.26 -11.39 -8.28
N PRO A 556 -8.56 -10.71 -9.41
CA PRO A 556 -9.53 -9.63 -9.43
C PRO A 556 -10.92 -10.07 -8.98
N SER A 557 -11.29 -11.34 -9.16
CA SER A 557 -12.62 -11.83 -8.78
C SER A 557 -12.86 -11.81 -7.26
N GLN A 558 -11.81 -11.74 -6.45
CA GLN A 558 -11.89 -11.72 -4.99
C GLN A 558 -11.86 -10.29 -4.41
N ILE A 559 -11.72 -9.27 -5.25
CA ILE A 559 -11.55 -7.89 -4.82
C ILE A 559 -12.91 -7.22 -4.58
N GLU A 560 -13.11 -6.77 -3.35
CA GLU A 560 -14.26 -5.94 -2.97
C GLU A 560 -13.91 -4.45 -2.88
N GLU A 561 -12.65 -4.09 -2.67
CA GLU A 561 -12.23 -2.71 -2.46
C GLU A 561 -10.89 -2.43 -3.15
N ILE A 562 -10.77 -1.25 -3.74
CA ILE A 562 -9.55 -0.78 -4.41
C ILE A 562 -9.26 0.63 -3.92
N HIS A 563 -8.05 0.83 -3.39
CA HIS A 563 -7.56 2.12 -2.90
C HIS A 563 -6.21 2.44 -3.55
N PHE A 564 -6.22 3.42 -4.45
CA PHE A 564 -5.07 3.79 -5.28
C PHE A 564 -4.56 5.20 -5.03
N GLY A 565 -5.13 5.93 -4.06
CA GLY A 565 -4.75 7.31 -3.82
C GLY A 565 -3.30 7.54 -3.43
N GLY A 566 -2.82 8.76 -3.62
CA GLY A 566 -1.42 9.13 -3.39
C GLY A 566 -0.43 8.43 -4.34
N ASN A 567 -0.88 8.07 -5.53
CA ASN A 567 -0.04 7.55 -6.62
C ASN A 567 -0.26 8.37 -7.90
N THR A 568 0.60 8.21 -8.89
CA THR A 568 0.46 8.88 -10.19
C THR A 568 0.28 7.83 -11.28
N ILE A 569 -0.88 7.78 -11.91
CA ILE A 569 -1.22 6.78 -12.92
C ILE A 569 -1.32 7.43 -14.31
N GLY A 570 -0.53 6.92 -15.25
CA GLY A 570 -0.53 7.30 -16.65
C GLY A 570 -1.49 6.48 -17.50
N VAL A 571 -1.68 6.90 -18.75
CA VAL A 571 -2.68 6.33 -19.67
C VAL A 571 -2.52 4.81 -19.82
N ASP A 572 -1.31 4.33 -20.09
CA ASP A 572 -1.05 2.90 -20.32
C ASP A 572 -1.23 2.05 -19.06
N ALA A 573 -0.87 2.60 -17.89
CA ALA A 573 -1.14 1.96 -16.61
C ALA A 573 -2.65 1.91 -16.31
N SER A 574 -3.40 2.98 -16.61
CA SER A 574 -4.85 3.00 -16.48
C SER A 574 -5.55 2.02 -17.41
N LEU A 575 -5.03 1.77 -18.62
CA LEU A 575 -5.56 0.74 -19.52
C LEU A 575 -5.36 -0.68 -18.94
N ALA A 576 -4.19 -0.96 -18.37
CA ALA A 576 -3.94 -2.23 -17.69
C ALA A 576 -4.81 -2.39 -16.43
N LEU A 577 -4.98 -1.31 -15.66
CA LEU A 577 -5.91 -1.29 -14.53
C LEU A 577 -7.35 -1.53 -14.96
N ALA A 578 -7.79 -0.94 -16.07
CA ALA A 578 -9.13 -1.14 -16.63
C ALA A 578 -9.39 -2.62 -16.96
N GLU A 579 -8.44 -3.33 -17.56
CA GLU A 579 -8.54 -4.78 -17.81
C GLU A 579 -8.66 -5.60 -16.53
N PHE A 580 -8.00 -5.17 -15.46
CA PHE A 580 -8.12 -5.77 -14.14
C PHE A 580 -9.51 -5.50 -13.53
N LEU A 581 -9.95 -4.25 -13.54
CA LEU A 581 -11.27 -3.81 -13.04
C LEU A 581 -12.41 -4.53 -13.75
N GLN A 582 -12.32 -4.73 -15.06
CA GLN A 582 -13.31 -5.50 -15.83
C GLN A 582 -13.54 -6.91 -15.27
N LYS A 583 -12.52 -7.52 -14.65
CA LYS A 583 -12.61 -8.86 -14.03
C LYS A 583 -13.04 -8.81 -12.56
N ALA A 584 -13.01 -7.63 -11.93
CA ALA A 584 -13.34 -7.42 -10.52
C ALA A 584 -14.86 -7.31 -10.29
N ASN A 585 -15.56 -8.44 -10.41
CA ASN A 585 -17.03 -8.49 -10.39
C ASN A 585 -17.68 -8.34 -9.00
N ASN A 586 -16.88 -8.32 -7.93
CA ASN A 586 -17.35 -8.14 -6.56
C ASN A 586 -16.95 -6.76 -5.99
N LEU A 587 -16.43 -5.85 -6.82
CA LEU A 587 -15.95 -4.55 -6.40
C LEU A 587 -17.10 -3.69 -5.86
N LYS A 588 -16.96 -3.24 -4.62
CA LYS A 588 -17.89 -2.39 -3.86
C LYS A 588 -17.36 -0.96 -3.70
N VAL A 589 -16.05 -0.82 -3.48
CA VAL A 589 -15.41 0.50 -3.29
C VAL A 589 -14.31 0.70 -4.33
N ALA A 590 -14.42 1.79 -5.07
CA ALA A 590 -13.43 2.23 -6.05
C ALA A 590 -12.88 3.60 -5.65
N ASP A 591 -11.77 3.60 -4.93
CA ASP A 591 -11.11 4.80 -4.44
C ASP A 591 -9.90 5.17 -5.30
N PHE A 592 -10.13 6.18 -6.14
CA PHE A 592 -9.21 6.78 -7.09
C PHE A 592 -8.99 8.26 -6.79
N ALA A 593 -9.09 8.67 -5.52
CA ALA A 593 -8.70 10.03 -5.15
C ALA A 593 -7.19 10.26 -5.37
N ASP A 594 -6.78 11.45 -5.80
CA ASP A 594 -5.36 11.82 -5.96
C ASP A 594 -4.51 10.78 -6.74
N ILE A 595 -4.98 10.39 -7.94
CA ILE A 595 -4.26 9.46 -8.83
C ILE A 595 -3.58 10.14 -10.02
N PHE A 596 -3.86 11.43 -10.24
CA PHE A 596 -3.34 12.19 -11.38
C PHE A 596 -2.36 13.30 -11.03
N THR A 597 -1.87 13.33 -9.79
CA THR A 597 -0.85 14.31 -9.38
C THR A 597 0.38 14.25 -10.29
N GLY A 598 0.70 15.38 -10.91
CA GLY A 598 1.83 15.53 -11.84
C GLY A 598 1.60 14.99 -13.26
N ARG A 599 0.39 14.53 -13.62
CA ARG A 599 0.05 14.16 -15.02
C ARG A 599 -0.22 15.37 -15.89
N LEU A 600 -0.01 15.21 -17.20
CA LEU A 600 -0.39 16.23 -18.17
C LEU A 600 -1.91 16.28 -18.32
N ILE A 601 -2.46 17.48 -18.45
CA ILE A 601 -3.90 17.70 -18.68
C ILE A 601 -4.44 16.98 -19.92
N THR A 602 -3.59 16.67 -20.90
CA THR A 602 -3.95 15.92 -22.11
C THR A 602 -4.06 14.41 -21.90
N GLU A 603 -3.47 13.89 -20.82
CA GLU A 603 -3.47 12.47 -20.47
C GLU A 603 -4.64 12.09 -19.57
N ILE A 604 -4.99 12.98 -18.63
CA ILE A 604 -6.04 12.77 -17.63
C ILE A 604 -7.36 12.26 -18.26
N PRO A 605 -7.89 12.88 -19.34
CA PRO A 605 -9.13 12.39 -19.94
C PRO A 605 -9.06 10.95 -20.46
N GLN A 606 -7.91 10.54 -21.01
CA GLN A 606 -7.72 9.21 -21.58
C GLN A 606 -7.61 8.16 -20.47
N ALA A 607 -6.83 8.47 -19.43
CA ALA A 607 -6.65 7.63 -18.26
C ALA A 607 -7.97 7.46 -17.48
N LEU A 608 -8.66 8.57 -17.22
CA LEU A 608 -9.96 8.57 -16.55
C LEU A 608 -11.02 7.81 -17.35
N LYS A 609 -11.04 7.97 -18.68
CA LYS A 609 -11.95 7.22 -19.55
C LYS A 609 -11.76 5.72 -19.42
N ALA A 610 -10.51 5.25 -19.41
CA ALA A 610 -10.21 3.82 -19.27
C ALA A 610 -10.77 3.26 -17.93
N ILE A 611 -10.56 3.98 -16.83
CA ILE A 611 -11.04 3.59 -15.50
C ILE A 611 -12.57 3.62 -15.46
N CYS A 612 -13.21 4.73 -15.85
CA CYS A 612 -14.66 4.87 -15.82
C CYS A 612 -15.37 3.86 -16.73
N ASP A 613 -14.84 3.59 -17.93
CA ASP A 613 -15.40 2.59 -18.83
C ASP A 613 -15.41 1.18 -18.21
N ALA A 614 -14.36 0.82 -17.45
CA ALA A 614 -14.28 -0.47 -16.79
C ALA A 614 -15.22 -0.61 -15.58
N LEU A 615 -15.81 0.48 -15.11
CA LEU A 615 -16.71 0.51 -13.94
C LEU A 615 -18.20 0.55 -14.33
N LYS A 616 -18.54 0.80 -15.60
CA LYS A 616 -19.93 0.98 -16.07
C LYS A 616 -20.88 -0.15 -15.70
N ASP A 617 -20.41 -1.39 -15.81
CA ASP A 617 -21.21 -2.60 -15.61
C ASP A 617 -21.10 -3.19 -14.20
N LYS A 618 -20.41 -2.49 -13.27
CA LYS A 618 -20.16 -2.98 -11.91
C LYS A 618 -21.37 -2.78 -11.03
N THR A 619 -22.29 -3.75 -11.08
CA THR A 619 -23.52 -3.73 -10.28
C THR A 619 -23.30 -3.91 -8.78
N SER A 620 -22.13 -4.38 -8.36
CA SER A 620 -21.73 -4.49 -6.96
C SER A 620 -21.18 -3.18 -6.39
N LEU A 621 -20.86 -2.20 -7.24
CA LEU A 621 -20.21 -0.95 -6.84
C LEU A 621 -21.18 -0.13 -5.98
N VAL A 622 -20.73 0.27 -4.80
CA VAL A 622 -21.45 1.08 -3.81
C VAL A 622 -20.85 2.48 -3.74
N GLU A 623 -19.53 2.59 -3.75
CA GLU A 623 -18.84 3.87 -3.60
C GLU A 623 -17.80 4.07 -4.71
N ILE A 624 -17.78 5.29 -5.25
CA ILE A 624 -16.70 5.78 -6.11
C ILE A 624 -16.15 7.10 -5.58
N ASN A 625 -14.84 7.15 -5.39
CA ASN A 625 -14.11 8.35 -5.02
C ASN A 625 -13.15 8.77 -6.13
N LEU A 626 -13.36 9.97 -6.65
CA LEU A 626 -12.55 10.59 -7.71
C LEU A 626 -12.06 11.98 -7.28
N SER A 627 -11.98 12.23 -5.97
CA SER A 627 -11.55 13.52 -5.41
C SER A 627 -10.07 13.83 -5.72
N ASP A 628 -9.67 15.09 -5.61
CA ASP A 628 -8.27 15.52 -5.64
C ASP A 628 -7.51 15.20 -6.94
N ASN A 629 -8.20 15.09 -8.06
CA ASN A 629 -7.59 14.74 -9.35
C ASN A 629 -7.43 15.93 -10.31
N ALA A 630 -7.79 17.15 -9.86
CA ALA A 630 -7.64 18.39 -10.62
C ALA A 630 -8.13 18.29 -12.08
N PHE A 631 -9.26 17.63 -12.30
CA PHE A 631 -9.82 17.39 -13.64
C PHE A 631 -9.93 18.67 -14.48
N GLY A 632 -10.28 19.79 -13.84
CA GLY A 632 -10.70 20.99 -14.56
C GLY A 632 -12.01 20.76 -15.32
N GLY A 633 -12.58 21.84 -15.87
CA GLY A 633 -13.82 21.71 -16.65
C GLY A 633 -13.71 20.92 -17.96
N ARG A 634 -12.49 20.61 -18.44
CA ARG A 634 -12.26 19.92 -19.73
C ARG A 634 -12.14 18.41 -19.62
N SER A 635 -11.97 17.86 -18.41
CA SER A 635 -11.71 16.43 -18.22
C SER A 635 -12.89 15.66 -17.63
N VAL A 636 -14.09 16.26 -17.62
CA VAL A 636 -15.31 15.65 -17.04
C VAL A 636 -16.06 14.74 -18.02
N GLU A 637 -15.95 14.98 -19.33
CA GLU A 637 -16.65 14.19 -20.36
C GLU A 637 -16.41 12.67 -20.25
N PRO A 638 -15.18 12.18 -19.95
CA PRO A 638 -14.93 10.76 -19.72
C PRO A 638 -15.80 10.08 -18.65
N MET A 639 -16.29 10.84 -17.67
CA MET A 639 -17.09 10.31 -16.56
C MET A 639 -18.56 10.13 -16.93
N VAL A 640 -19.06 10.89 -17.91
CA VAL A 640 -20.49 10.98 -18.26
C VAL A 640 -21.10 9.60 -18.54
N PRO A 641 -20.52 8.74 -19.39
CA PRO A 641 -21.09 7.43 -19.64
C PRO A 641 -21.18 6.56 -18.39
N PHE A 642 -20.18 6.61 -17.50
CA PHE A 642 -20.20 5.87 -16.24
C PHE A 642 -21.32 6.36 -15.31
N LEU A 643 -21.48 7.68 -15.16
CA LEU A 643 -22.52 8.26 -14.29
C LEU A 643 -23.95 7.98 -14.78
N ILE A 644 -24.14 7.85 -16.10
CA ILE A 644 -25.44 7.51 -16.71
C ILE A 644 -25.74 6.01 -16.60
N GLU A 645 -24.75 5.16 -16.89
CA GLU A 645 -24.95 3.72 -17.05
C GLU A 645 -24.83 2.93 -15.74
N ASN A 646 -23.86 3.25 -14.88
CA ASN A 646 -23.73 2.59 -13.58
C ASN A 646 -24.75 3.21 -12.62
N ARG A 647 -25.89 2.54 -12.43
CA ARG A 647 -26.96 2.99 -11.54
C ARG A 647 -26.96 2.23 -10.20
N SER A 648 -25.87 1.54 -9.88
CA SER A 648 -25.74 0.74 -8.65
C SER A 648 -25.07 1.49 -7.51
N PHE A 649 -24.13 2.39 -7.81
CA PHE A 649 -23.42 3.14 -6.77
C PHE A 649 -24.36 4.06 -5.99
N GLN A 650 -24.05 4.22 -4.71
CA GLN A 650 -24.81 5.00 -3.75
C GLN A 650 -24.07 6.25 -3.28
N VAL A 651 -22.74 6.24 -3.38
CA VAL A 651 -21.86 7.31 -2.90
C VAL A 651 -20.95 7.78 -4.04
N LEU A 652 -21.03 9.08 -4.34
CA LEU A 652 -20.17 9.76 -5.31
C LEU A 652 -19.37 10.87 -4.63
N LYS A 653 -18.04 10.74 -4.68
CA LYS A 653 -17.11 11.76 -4.16
C LYS A 653 -16.27 12.37 -5.29
N LEU A 654 -16.30 13.70 -5.36
CA LEU A 654 -15.70 14.53 -6.41
C LEU A 654 -15.04 15.79 -5.86
N ASN A 655 -14.63 15.81 -4.60
CA ASN A 655 -14.05 17.00 -3.98
C ASN A 655 -12.78 17.46 -4.71
N ASN A 656 -12.56 18.76 -4.74
CA ASN A 656 -11.27 19.36 -5.13
C ASN A 656 -10.78 18.96 -6.54
N ASN A 657 -11.68 18.96 -7.53
CA ASN A 657 -11.38 18.67 -8.93
C ASN A 657 -11.33 19.90 -9.84
N GLY A 658 -11.67 21.10 -9.32
CA GLY A 658 -11.63 22.34 -10.08
C GLY A 658 -12.55 22.35 -11.31
N LEU A 659 -13.72 21.70 -11.21
CA LEU A 659 -14.64 21.47 -12.33
C LEU A 659 -15.12 22.76 -13.02
N GLY A 660 -15.31 23.84 -12.26
CA GLY A 660 -15.93 25.07 -12.76
C GLY A 660 -17.43 24.88 -13.07
N PRO A 661 -18.15 25.97 -13.44
CA PRO A 661 -19.58 25.90 -13.72
C PRO A 661 -19.92 24.99 -14.91
N ALA A 662 -19.17 25.09 -16.01
CA ALA A 662 -19.40 24.26 -17.19
C ALA A 662 -19.21 22.76 -16.91
N GLY A 663 -18.14 22.40 -16.18
CA GLY A 663 -17.91 21.02 -15.78
C GLY A 663 -18.99 20.50 -14.82
N GLY A 664 -19.41 21.35 -13.87
CA GLY A 664 -20.54 21.08 -12.97
C GLY A 664 -21.84 20.76 -13.70
N VAL A 665 -22.20 21.55 -14.72
CA VAL A 665 -23.39 21.33 -15.55
C VAL A 665 -23.32 19.98 -16.27
N VAL A 666 -22.17 19.61 -16.82
CA VAL A 666 -21.99 18.32 -17.51
C VAL A 666 -22.25 17.15 -16.56
N LEU A 667 -21.66 17.18 -15.36
CA LEU A 667 -21.85 16.11 -14.37
C LEU A 667 -23.29 16.06 -13.84
N ALA A 668 -23.89 17.22 -13.54
CA ALA A 668 -25.27 17.29 -13.08
C ALA A 668 -26.25 16.73 -14.12
N ASN A 669 -26.06 17.05 -15.41
CA ASN A 669 -26.89 16.52 -16.49
C ASN A 669 -26.73 14.99 -16.66
N ALA A 670 -25.53 14.45 -16.44
CA ALA A 670 -25.30 13.01 -16.47
C ALA A 670 -26.07 12.30 -15.34
N LEU A 671 -26.04 12.86 -14.12
CA LEU A 671 -26.81 12.36 -12.99
C LEU A 671 -28.32 12.48 -13.22
N LEU A 672 -28.78 13.60 -13.78
CA LEU A 672 -30.18 13.78 -14.16
C LEU A 672 -30.66 12.71 -15.15
N GLU A 673 -29.86 12.40 -16.16
CA GLU A 673 -30.18 11.33 -17.12
C GLU A 673 -30.18 9.95 -16.45
N SER A 674 -29.23 9.68 -15.54
CA SER A 674 -29.19 8.46 -14.72
C SER A 674 -30.48 8.27 -13.91
N ALA A 675 -30.97 9.33 -13.27
CA ALA A 675 -32.22 9.33 -12.53
C ALA A 675 -33.44 9.08 -13.45
N LYS A 676 -33.50 9.75 -14.61
CA LYS A 676 -34.57 9.57 -15.61
C LYS A 676 -34.62 8.13 -16.13
N LEU A 677 -33.47 7.53 -16.42
CA LEU A 677 -33.39 6.13 -16.86
C LEU A 677 -33.85 5.16 -15.78
N SER A 678 -33.43 5.38 -14.52
CA SER A 678 -33.91 4.58 -13.38
C SER A 678 -35.43 4.64 -13.27
N GLN A 679 -36.00 5.85 -13.35
CA GLN A 679 -37.43 6.08 -13.30
C GLN A 679 -38.17 5.43 -14.48
N ALA A 680 -37.62 5.52 -15.70
CA ALA A 680 -38.20 4.90 -16.89
C ALA A 680 -38.25 3.37 -16.80
N GLU A 681 -37.32 2.77 -16.06
CA GLU A 681 -37.29 1.33 -15.75
C GLU A 681 -38.14 0.95 -14.53
N GLY A 682 -38.82 1.92 -13.90
CA GLY A 682 -39.63 1.69 -12.70
C GLY A 682 -38.81 1.49 -11.42
N ASN A 683 -37.51 1.79 -11.46
CA ASN A 683 -36.60 1.69 -10.34
C ASN A 683 -36.45 3.04 -9.62
N LYS A 684 -36.24 2.99 -8.30
CA LYS A 684 -35.77 4.16 -7.56
C LYS A 684 -34.27 4.36 -7.81
N SER A 685 -33.83 5.61 -7.74
CA SER A 685 -32.41 5.95 -7.71
C SER A 685 -31.72 5.27 -6.52
N ASN A 686 -30.51 4.74 -6.74
CA ASN A 686 -29.65 4.23 -5.67
C ASN A 686 -28.71 5.29 -5.09
N LEU A 687 -28.65 6.49 -5.68
CA LEU A 687 -27.77 7.56 -5.22
C LEU A 687 -28.29 8.16 -3.91
N HIS A 688 -27.47 8.11 -2.86
CA HIS A 688 -27.81 8.63 -1.53
C HIS A 688 -26.85 9.74 -1.08
N THR A 689 -25.60 9.70 -1.55
CA THR A 689 -24.56 10.64 -1.11
C THR A 689 -23.85 11.28 -2.29
N VAL A 690 -23.78 12.61 -2.29
CA VAL A 690 -22.96 13.40 -3.23
C VAL A 690 -22.06 14.34 -2.45
N ILE A 691 -20.75 14.19 -2.66
CA ILE A 691 -19.71 15.02 -2.07
C ILE A 691 -18.97 15.71 -3.23
N CYS A 692 -19.13 17.01 -3.39
CA CYS A 692 -18.66 17.76 -4.56
C CYS A 692 -18.22 19.20 -4.21
N GLY A 693 -17.54 19.38 -3.09
CA GLY A 693 -16.92 20.62 -2.64
C GLY A 693 -15.62 21.01 -3.37
N ARG A 694 -15.15 22.24 -3.15
CA ARG A 694 -13.87 22.77 -3.68
C ARG A 694 -13.73 22.69 -5.20
N ASN A 695 -14.84 22.83 -5.92
CA ASN A 695 -14.90 22.68 -7.37
C ASN A 695 -15.14 23.97 -8.14
N ARG A 696 -15.34 25.10 -7.44
CA ARG A 696 -15.76 26.38 -8.06
C ARG A 696 -16.99 26.20 -8.95
N LEU A 697 -18.00 25.51 -8.43
CA LEU A 697 -19.23 25.26 -9.17
C LEU A 697 -20.01 26.53 -9.48
N GLU A 698 -19.96 27.52 -8.57
CA GLU A 698 -20.61 28.82 -8.65
C GLU A 698 -22.12 28.74 -8.99
N ASP A 699 -22.78 29.87 -9.21
CA ASP A 699 -24.22 29.87 -9.54
C ASP A 699 -24.51 29.22 -10.90
N GLY A 700 -23.55 29.26 -11.83
CA GLY A 700 -23.75 28.81 -13.22
C GLY A 700 -24.09 27.32 -13.37
N SER A 701 -23.77 26.49 -12.37
CA SER A 701 -24.11 25.05 -12.39
C SER A 701 -25.21 24.64 -11.42
N ALA A 702 -25.55 25.50 -10.45
CA ALA A 702 -26.50 25.18 -9.39
C ALA A 702 -27.91 24.79 -9.90
N PRO A 703 -28.49 25.43 -10.94
CA PRO A 703 -29.77 24.99 -11.48
C PRO A 703 -29.76 23.56 -12.04
N ALA A 704 -28.66 23.14 -12.69
CA ALA A 704 -28.54 21.79 -13.21
C ALA A 704 -28.42 20.76 -12.08
N TRP A 705 -27.62 21.07 -11.05
CA TRP A 705 -27.53 20.25 -9.83
C TRP A 705 -28.88 20.12 -9.12
N ALA A 706 -29.63 21.22 -9.02
CA ALA A 706 -30.96 21.22 -8.42
C ALA A 706 -31.94 20.31 -9.17
N GLU A 707 -31.93 20.33 -10.51
CA GLU A 707 -32.76 19.43 -11.33
C GLU A 707 -32.36 17.95 -11.14
N ALA A 708 -31.05 17.67 -11.13
CA ALA A 708 -30.52 16.34 -10.90
C ALA A 708 -30.93 15.79 -9.52
N PHE A 709 -30.72 16.58 -8.46
CA PHE A 709 -31.10 16.20 -7.09
C PHE A 709 -32.60 15.96 -6.97
N ALA A 710 -33.43 16.81 -7.57
CA ALA A 710 -34.88 16.63 -7.58
C ALA A 710 -35.31 15.35 -8.29
N ALA A 711 -34.63 14.99 -9.38
CA ALA A 711 -34.94 13.77 -10.14
C ALA A 711 -34.54 12.49 -9.39
N HIS A 712 -33.44 12.52 -8.62
CA HIS A 712 -33.05 11.39 -7.78
C HIS A 712 -34.01 11.20 -6.61
N GLY A 713 -34.29 12.25 -5.83
CA GLY A 713 -35.24 12.23 -4.71
C GLY A 713 -34.87 11.36 -3.50
N THR A 714 -33.82 10.53 -3.61
CA THR A 714 -33.36 9.56 -2.60
C THR A 714 -32.17 10.04 -1.78
N LEU A 715 -31.72 11.28 -1.99
CA LEU A 715 -30.50 11.80 -1.38
C LEU A 715 -30.65 11.99 0.13
N GLN A 716 -29.63 11.56 0.86
CA GLN A 716 -29.54 11.63 2.32
C GLN A 716 -28.35 12.49 2.79
N HIS A 717 -27.27 12.54 2.02
CA HIS A 717 -26.05 13.27 2.40
C HIS A 717 -25.55 14.12 1.23
N ILE A 718 -25.50 15.44 1.43
CA ILE A 718 -24.97 16.39 0.44
C ILE A 718 -23.90 17.23 1.08
N ARG A 719 -22.69 17.19 0.50
CA ARG A 719 -21.59 18.07 0.89
C ARG A 719 -21.06 18.80 -0.33
N MET A 720 -21.25 20.11 -0.37
CA MET A 720 -20.76 20.97 -1.46
C MET A 720 -20.03 22.21 -0.92
N PRO A 721 -19.12 22.08 0.07
CA PRO A 721 -18.45 23.23 0.66
C PRO A 721 -17.48 23.91 -0.32
N GLN A 722 -17.16 25.19 -0.10
CA GLN A 722 -16.13 25.94 -0.83
C GLN A 722 -16.32 25.92 -2.34
N ASN A 723 -17.55 26.07 -2.82
CA ASN A 723 -17.85 26.07 -4.25
C ASN A 723 -18.08 27.46 -4.83
N GLY A 724 -18.13 28.49 -3.98
CA GLY A 724 -18.44 29.86 -4.40
C GLY A 724 -19.85 30.00 -4.99
N ILE A 725 -20.78 29.12 -4.61
CA ILE A 725 -22.20 29.23 -4.96
C ILE A 725 -22.74 30.41 -4.16
N ARG A 726 -23.46 31.32 -4.82
CA ARG A 726 -24.01 32.53 -4.20
C ARG A 726 -25.53 32.42 -4.13
N MET A 727 -26.19 33.52 -3.75
CA MET A 727 -27.60 33.55 -3.39
C MET A 727 -28.53 32.86 -4.40
N ASP A 728 -28.39 33.13 -5.69
CA ASP A 728 -29.24 32.55 -6.74
C ASP A 728 -29.02 31.04 -6.87
N GLY A 729 -27.76 30.59 -6.82
CA GLY A 729 -27.44 29.17 -6.86
C GLY A 729 -27.90 28.45 -5.60
N ILE A 730 -27.74 29.07 -4.43
CA ILE A 730 -28.23 28.58 -3.14
C ILE A 730 -29.76 28.41 -3.17
N ALA A 731 -30.49 29.39 -3.72
CA ALA A 731 -31.94 29.30 -3.88
C ALA A 731 -32.35 28.18 -4.86
N ALA A 732 -31.60 27.99 -5.95
CA ALA A 732 -31.81 26.89 -6.88
C ALA A 732 -31.61 25.53 -6.19
N LEU A 733 -30.50 25.35 -5.46
CA LEU A 733 -30.21 24.11 -4.73
C LEU A 733 -31.30 23.80 -3.69
N ALA A 734 -31.78 24.80 -2.93
CA ALA A 734 -32.88 24.63 -1.99
C ALA A 734 -34.12 24.03 -2.67
N LYS A 735 -34.48 24.55 -3.85
CA LYS A 735 -35.63 24.05 -4.63
C LYS A 735 -35.45 22.59 -5.03
N GLY A 736 -34.25 22.20 -5.47
CA GLY A 736 -33.94 20.82 -5.83
C GLY A 736 -33.97 19.86 -4.64
N LEU A 737 -33.22 20.20 -3.59
CA LEU A 737 -33.07 19.40 -2.38
C LEU A 737 -34.38 19.29 -1.57
N SER A 738 -35.31 20.23 -1.70
CA SER A 738 -36.65 20.14 -1.10
C SER A 738 -37.45 18.90 -1.57
N LYS A 739 -37.01 18.25 -2.66
CA LYS A 739 -37.60 17.00 -3.18
C LYS A 739 -36.96 15.73 -2.61
N CYS A 740 -36.00 15.86 -1.70
CA CYS A 740 -35.32 14.76 -1.02
C CYS A 740 -35.75 14.73 0.47
N PRO A 741 -36.87 14.08 0.82
CA PRO A 741 -37.41 14.13 2.19
C PRO A 741 -36.59 13.35 3.22
N ASP A 742 -35.78 12.39 2.77
CA ASP A 742 -34.94 11.53 3.62
C ASP A 742 -33.57 12.17 3.94
N MET A 743 -33.41 13.47 3.69
CA MET A 743 -32.16 14.20 3.94
C MET A 743 -31.72 14.12 5.40
N ARG A 744 -30.47 13.75 5.63
CA ARG A 744 -29.85 13.57 6.96
C ARG A 744 -28.67 14.51 7.19
N GLU A 745 -27.95 14.88 6.14
CA GLU A 745 -26.77 15.73 6.25
C GLU A 745 -26.68 16.70 5.07
N ILE A 746 -26.50 17.97 5.40
CA ILE A 746 -26.19 19.03 4.45
C ILE A 746 -24.98 19.80 4.95
N ASP A 747 -23.98 19.92 4.09
CA ASP A 747 -22.81 20.76 4.28
C ASP A 747 -22.65 21.67 3.06
N LEU A 748 -22.88 22.97 3.29
CA LEU A 748 -22.68 24.03 2.31
C LEU A 748 -21.67 25.07 2.77
N GLN A 749 -20.77 24.70 3.69
CA GLN A 749 -19.79 25.63 4.24
C GLN A 749 -19.10 26.45 3.14
N ASP A 750 -18.88 27.75 3.39
CA ASP A 750 -18.19 28.66 2.45
C ASP A 750 -18.89 28.74 1.07
N ASN A 751 -20.18 29.06 1.12
CA ASN A 751 -21.03 29.47 0.00
C ASN A 751 -21.95 30.61 0.45
N ALA A 752 -22.24 31.61 -0.37
CA ALA A 752 -22.94 32.81 0.10
C ALA A 752 -24.47 32.74 -0.08
N PHE A 753 -25.22 32.85 1.02
CA PHE A 753 -26.69 32.82 1.01
C PHE A 753 -27.32 34.18 0.73
N ILE A 754 -26.58 35.26 0.99
CA ILE A 754 -26.97 36.66 0.80
C ILE A 754 -26.05 37.30 -0.24
N ALA A 755 -26.63 38.12 -1.11
CA ALA A 755 -25.89 38.98 -2.04
C ALA A 755 -26.57 40.36 -2.11
N ASP A 756 -25.79 41.44 -2.00
CA ASP A 756 -26.29 42.82 -2.09
C ASP A 756 -27.48 43.14 -1.15
N GLY A 757 -27.55 42.49 0.01
CA GLY A 757 -28.62 42.65 1.00
C GLY A 757 -29.92 41.90 0.66
N GLU A 758 -29.96 41.14 -0.44
CA GLU A 758 -31.10 40.31 -0.79
C GLU A 758 -31.08 38.97 -0.03
N LEU A 759 -32.26 38.50 0.39
CA LEU A 759 -32.42 37.34 1.28
C LEU A 759 -32.98 36.10 0.57
N ALA A 760 -32.99 36.08 -0.77
CA ALA A 760 -33.64 35.02 -1.54
C ALA A 760 -33.09 33.62 -1.22
N GLY A 761 -31.77 33.50 -1.02
CA GLY A 761 -31.12 32.27 -0.61
C GLY A 761 -31.58 31.80 0.77
N VAL A 762 -31.54 32.68 1.77
CA VAL A 762 -32.01 32.42 3.14
C VAL A 762 -33.49 32.02 3.18
N GLN A 763 -34.34 32.73 2.44
CA GLN A 763 -35.77 32.43 2.34
C GLN A 763 -36.05 31.07 1.70
N ALA A 764 -35.38 30.76 0.58
CA ALA A 764 -35.54 29.48 -0.10
C ALA A 764 -35.12 28.31 0.81
N TRP A 765 -34.00 28.46 1.53
CA TRP A 765 -33.54 27.46 2.49
C TRP A 765 -34.45 27.32 3.70
N THR A 766 -35.02 28.42 4.18
CA THR A 766 -36.03 28.40 5.26
C THR A 766 -37.24 27.53 4.89
N GLU A 767 -37.72 27.61 3.65
CA GLU A 767 -38.81 26.76 3.18
C GLU A 767 -38.37 25.31 2.94
N ALA A 768 -37.14 25.10 2.46
CA ALA A 768 -36.61 23.75 2.24
C ALA A 768 -36.36 22.99 3.53
N LEU A 769 -35.90 23.65 4.61
CA LEU A 769 -35.65 23.03 5.93
C LEU A 769 -36.88 22.29 6.47
N LYS A 770 -38.09 22.82 6.20
CA LYS A 770 -39.37 22.22 6.61
C LYS A 770 -39.64 20.88 5.92
N GLN A 771 -38.93 20.56 4.84
CA GLN A 771 -39.06 19.32 4.08
C GLN A 771 -38.12 18.21 4.55
N TRP A 772 -37.22 18.48 5.52
CA TRP A 772 -36.19 17.54 5.97
C TRP A 772 -36.35 17.15 7.45
N PRO A 773 -37.44 16.45 7.82
CA PRO A 773 -37.68 16.05 9.21
C PRO A 773 -36.61 15.07 9.75
N GLU A 774 -35.87 14.40 8.85
CA GLU A 774 -34.80 13.45 9.16
C GLU A 774 -33.40 14.08 9.31
N LEU A 775 -33.28 15.41 9.12
CA LEU A 775 -31.99 16.11 9.15
C LEU A 775 -31.31 15.99 10.51
N ARG A 776 -30.05 15.54 10.50
CA ARG A 776 -29.21 15.31 11.69
C ARG A 776 -28.01 16.24 11.74
N VAL A 777 -27.43 16.57 10.60
CA VAL A 777 -26.25 17.45 10.50
C VAL A 777 -26.55 18.56 9.53
N LEU A 778 -26.38 19.80 9.97
CA LEU A 778 -26.49 20.99 9.14
C LEU A 778 -25.25 21.86 9.35
N ASN A 779 -24.42 21.94 8.31
CA ASN A 779 -23.28 22.84 8.27
C ASN A 779 -23.52 23.96 7.26
N LEU A 780 -23.72 25.15 7.80
CA LEU A 780 -23.86 26.41 7.09
C LEU A 780 -22.80 27.41 7.56
N SER A 781 -21.61 26.93 7.95
CA SER A 781 -20.51 27.81 8.35
C SER A 781 -20.04 28.67 7.18
N ASP A 782 -19.58 29.89 7.45
CA ASP A 782 -19.06 30.79 6.42
C ASP A 782 -20.07 31.04 5.28
N CYS A 783 -21.37 31.04 5.59
CA CYS A 783 -22.43 31.11 4.58
C CYS A 783 -23.08 32.48 4.42
N VAL A 784 -22.76 33.44 5.29
CA VAL A 784 -23.38 34.78 5.33
C VAL A 784 -24.91 34.66 5.44
N LEU A 785 -25.39 34.20 6.60
CA LEU A 785 -26.83 33.98 6.83
C LEU A 785 -27.59 35.25 7.26
N SER A 786 -26.89 36.28 7.75
CA SER A 786 -27.50 37.52 8.21
C SER A 786 -26.98 38.77 7.51
N SER A 787 -27.84 39.79 7.46
CA SER A 787 -27.50 41.20 7.25
C SER A 787 -27.57 41.94 8.58
N ASP A 788 -26.70 42.92 8.80
CA ASP A 788 -26.54 43.67 10.07
C ASP A 788 -27.86 43.90 10.83
N GLY A 789 -27.94 43.38 12.06
CA GLY A 789 -29.06 43.58 12.99
C GLY A 789 -30.31 42.72 12.82
N ASP A 790 -30.38 41.83 11.81
CA ASP A 790 -31.54 40.94 11.61
C ASP A 790 -31.31 39.52 12.16
N VAL A 791 -32.39 38.86 12.61
CA VAL A 791 -32.37 37.42 12.94
C VAL A 791 -32.72 36.61 11.69
N PRO A 792 -31.82 35.77 11.15
CA PRO A 792 -32.09 35.02 9.93
C PRO A 792 -33.29 34.09 10.06
N THR A 793 -34.13 34.03 9.03
CA THR A 793 -35.34 33.19 9.07
C THR A 793 -35.01 31.70 9.19
N ILE A 794 -33.81 31.27 8.77
CA ILE A 794 -33.28 29.92 9.01
C ILE A 794 -33.20 29.63 10.51
N ILE A 795 -32.65 30.54 11.32
CA ILE A 795 -32.56 30.40 12.77
C ILE A 795 -33.95 30.32 13.39
N THR A 796 -34.87 31.18 12.96
CA THR A 796 -36.26 31.14 13.46
C THR A 796 -36.99 29.85 13.11
N ALA A 797 -36.72 29.25 11.95
CA ALA A 797 -37.32 27.98 11.55
C ALA A 797 -36.79 26.80 12.38
N LEU A 798 -35.47 26.77 12.61
CA LEU A 798 -34.82 25.80 13.49
C LEU A 798 -35.37 25.89 14.92
N ALA A 799 -35.40 27.11 15.49
CA ALA A 799 -36.04 27.39 16.79
C ALA A 799 -37.56 27.10 16.81
N GLY A 800 -38.19 27.12 15.64
CA GLY A 800 -39.56 26.70 15.40
C GLY A 800 -39.78 25.20 15.51
N GLY A 801 -38.72 24.39 15.43
CA GLY A 801 -38.78 22.93 15.46
C GLY A 801 -38.89 22.28 14.08
N SER A 802 -38.40 22.94 13.01
CA SER A 802 -38.45 22.38 11.65
C SER A 802 -37.72 21.03 11.51
N ASN A 803 -36.66 20.81 12.30
CA ASN A 803 -35.78 19.65 12.20
C ASN A 803 -35.57 19.01 13.59
N PRO A 804 -36.53 18.21 14.08
CA PRO A 804 -36.51 17.69 15.46
C PRO A 804 -35.38 16.66 15.73
N LYS A 805 -34.81 16.06 14.67
CA LYS A 805 -33.71 15.08 14.73
C LYS A 805 -32.32 15.71 14.57
N LEU A 806 -32.26 17.05 14.51
CA LEU A 806 -30.98 17.74 14.34
C LEU A 806 -30.09 17.47 15.54
N HIS A 807 -28.91 16.92 15.26
CA HIS A 807 -27.90 16.53 16.25
C HIS A 807 -26.72 17.51 16.25
N THR A 808 -26.28 17.95 15.07
CA THR A 808 -25.14 18.84 14.89
C THR A 808 -25.55 20.04 14.06
N LEU A 809 -25.29 21.24 14.59
CA LEU A 809 -25.53 22.52 13.92
C LEU A 809 -24.22 23.32 13.90
N GLN A 810 -23.70 23.57 12.71
CA GLN A 810 -22.50 24.36 12.49
C GLN A 810 -22.89 25.64 11.73
N ILE A 811 -22.77 26.77 12.41
CA ILE A 811 -23.20 28.10 11.94
C ILE A 811 -22.14 29.15 12.23
N GLN A 812 -20.87 28.75 12.22
CA GLN A 812 -19.74 29.66 12.39
C GLN A 812 -19.72 30.74 11.31
N ASN A 813 -19.19 31.91 11.65
CA ASN A 813 -18.90 32.98 10.70
C ASN A 813 -20.09 33.36 9.78
N ASN A 814 -21.24 33.68 10.38
CA ASN A 814 -22.48 33.98 9.66
C ASN A 814 -23.09 35.35 9.96
N ASN A 815 -22.33 36.23 10.61
CA ASN A 815 -22.78 37.55 11.08
C ASN A 815 -23.98 37.45 12.04
N LEU A 816 -24.01 36.42 12.89
CA LEU A 816 -25.09 36.26 13.87
C LEU A 816 -24.82 37.08 15.14
N GLU A 817 -25.82 37.85 15.56
CA GLU A 817 -25.77 38.66 16.79
C GLU A 817 -26.54 38.00 17.95
N SER A 818 -26.55 38.65 19.12
CA SER A 818 -27.20 38.15 20.36
C SER A 818 -28.65 37.69 20.14
N GLU A 819 -29.44 38.44 19.38
CA GLU A 819 -30.85 38.18 19.09
C GLU A 819 -31.06 36.86 18.33
N SER A 820 -30.08 36.45 17.51
CA SER A 820 -30.13 35.16 16.82
C SER A 820 -29.98 34.01 17.81
N PHE A 821 -29.11 34.15 18.81
CA PHE A 821 -28.93 33.17 19.87
C PHE A 821 -30.06 33.23 20.90
N GLU A 822 -30.69 34.39 21.12
CA GLU A 822 -31.95 34.49 21.87
C GLU A 822 -33.03 33.62 21.23
N ALA A 823 -33.26 33.78 19.92
CA ALA A 823 -34.23 32.98 19.19
C ALA A 823 -33.91 31.47 19.26
N LEU A 824 -32.64 31.10 19.03
CA LEU A 824 -32.20 29.71 19.07
C LEU A 824 -32.35 29.08 20.48
N SER A 825 -31.95 29.81 21.52
CA SER A 825 -32.06 29.37 22.92
C SER A 825 -33.52 29.23 23.36
N GLY A 826 -34.40 30.14 22.93
CA GLY A 826 -35.85 30.06 23.18
C GLY A 826 -36.54 28.87 22.49
N GLY A 827 -35.94 28.34 21.41
CA GLY A 827 -36.44 27.19 20.65
C GLY A 827 -35.75 25.85 20.96
N ILE A 828 -34.75 25.81 21.84
CA ILE A 828 -33.86 24.66 22.04
C ILE A 828 -34.56 23.36 22.48
N ASP A 829 -35.72 23.48 23.13
CA ASP A 829 -36.55 22.35 23.54
C ASP A 829 -37.22 21.64 22.35
N LYS A 830 -37.38 22.34 21.23
CA LYS A 830 -37.94 21.78 19.99
C LYS A 830 -36.90 21.05 19.13
N MET A 831 -35.62 21.11 19.53
CA MET A 831 -34.52 20.35 18.92
C MET A 831 -33.97 19.36 19.97
N PRO A 832 -34.74 18.34 20.36
CA PRO A 832 -34.41 17.48 21.51
C PRO A 832 -33.14 16.64 21.32
N GLU A 833 -32.75 16.36 20.07
CA GLU A 833 -31.57 15.53 19.75
C GLU A 833 -30.27 16.33 19.57
N LEU A 834 -30.32 17.66 19.65
CA LEU A 834 -29.16 18.53 19.42
C LEU A 834 -28.11 18.31 20.51
N LYS A 835 -26.87 18.02 20.07
CA LYS A 835 -25.71 17.74 20.93
C LYS A 835 -24.48 18.57 20.62
N LEU A 836 -24.30 19.01 19.37
CA LEU A 836 -23.16 19.84 18.99
C LEU A 836 -23.67 21.10 18.31
N VAL A 837 -23.25 22.24 18.82
CA VAL A 837 -23.47 23.54 18.20
C VAL A 837 -22.14 24.25 18.11
N GLU A 838 -21.77 24.69 16.92
CA GLU A 838 -20.54 25.46 16.68
C GLU A 838 -20.94 26.84 16.16
N VAL A 839 -20.48 27.88 16.86
CA VAL A 839 -20.94 29.27 16.68
C VAL A 839 -19.79 30.26 16.58
N GLN A 840 -18.54 29.78 16.53
CA GLN A 840 -17.34 30.61 16.48
C GLN A 840 -17.43 31.68 15.36
N TRP A 841 -16.72 32.79 15.54
CA TRP A 841 -16.60 33.85 14.53
C TRP A 841 -17.91 34.55 14.15
N ASN A 842 -18.93 34.49 15.00
CA ASN A 842 -20.13 35.34 14.88
C ASN A 842 -19.97 36.64 15.69
N GLU A 843 -20.86 37.61 15.47
CA GLU A 843 -20.83 38.94 16.09
C GLU A 843 -21.50 38.90 17.48
N VAL A 844 -20.96 38.07 18.38
CA VAL A 844 -21.50 37.85 19.73
C VAL A 844 -20.38 37.66 20.74
N ASP A 845 -20.54 38.20 21.94
CA ASP A 845 -19.58 38.01 23.04
C ASP A 845 -19.68 36.59 23.64
N ASP A 846 -18.54 36.01 24.02
CA ASP A 846 -18.46 34.65 24.59
C ASP A 846 -19.27 34.48 25.90
N ASP A 847 -19.46 35.55 26.66
CA ASP A 847 -20.23 35.58 27.91
C ASP A 847 -21.73 35.83 27.73
N ASN A 848 -22.22 35.87 26.48
CA ASN A 848 -23.62 36.06 26.15
C ASN A 848 -24.54 35.06 26.86
N GLU A 849 -25.60 35.58 27.52
CA GLU A 849 -26.49 34.77 28.35
C GLU A 849 -27.25 33.67 27.56
N HIS A 850 -27.52 33.89 26.27
CA HIS A 850 -28.21 32.92 25.42
C HIS A 850 -27.27 31.79 24.99
N LEU A 851 -26.00 32.08 24.70
CA LEU A 851 -24.97 31.05 24.47
C LEU A 851 -24.78 30.18 25.70
N GLN A 852 -24.69 30.79 26.89
CA GLN A 852 -24.61 30.06 28.17
C GLN A 852 -25.86 29.19 28.42
N THR A 853 -27.03 29.68 28.03
CA THR A 853 -28.28 28.92 28.08
C THR A 853 -28.21 27.69 27.18
N ILE A 854 -27.80 27.85 25.92
CA ILE A 854 -27.61 26.72 24.98
C ILE A 854 -26.60 25.73 25.55
N ALA A 855 -25.45 26.19 26.04
CA ALA A 855 -24.42 25.37 26.68
C ALA A 855 -24.99 24.50 27.82
N ALA A 856 -25.79 25.10 28.72
CA ALA A 856 -26.42 24.39 29.82
C ALA A 856 -27.44 23.34 29.35
N TYR A 857 -28.19 23.61 28.27
CA TYR A 857 -29.08 22.62 27.65
C TYR A 857 -28.31 21.45 27.04
N LEU A 858 -27.29 21.72 26.23
CA LEU A 858 -26.50 20.68 25.57
C LEU A 858 -25.75 19.84 26.59
N LYS A 859 -25.14 20.45 27.61
CA LYS A 859 -24.46 19.74 28.70
C LYS A 859 -25.37 18.76 29.44
N ARG A 860 -26.64 19.14 29.69
CA ARG A 860 -27.65 18.22 30.28
C ARG A 860 -27.96 17.01 29.38
N ARG A 861 -27.76 17.15 28.07
CA ARG A 861 -27.97 16.11 27.05
C ARG A 861 -26.68 15.35 26.70
N GLY A 862 -25.56 15.64 27.38
CA GLY A 862 -24.24 15.06 27.08
C GLY A 862 -23.63 15.58 25.77
N GLY A 863 -24.00 16.80 25.38
CA GLY A 863 -23.46 17.54 24.24
C GLY A 863 -22.64 18.75 24.67
N LYS A 864 -22.10 19.49 23.70
CA LYS A 864 -21.29 20.70 23.88
C LYS A 864 -21.65 21.79 22.86
N ILE A 865 -21.37 23.03 23.23
CA ILE A 865 -21.30 24.16 22.30
C ILE A 865 -19.82 24.56 22.20
N VAL A 866 -19.38 24.98 21.01
CA VAL A 866 -18.06 25.57 20.81
C VAL A 866 -18.24 27.04 20.48
N ILE A 867 -17.71 27.90 21.36
CA ILE A 867 -17.90 29.36 21.27
C ILE A 867 -16.63 30.03 20.75
N ASN A 868 -15.45 29.55 21.18
CA ASN A 868 -14.15 30.04 20.74
C ASN A 868 -13.19 28.89 20.40
N ASP A 869 -12.02 29.23 19.86
CA ASP A 869 -11.00 28.25 19.45
C ASP A 869 -10.42 27.45 20.63
N GLU A 870 -10.49 27.96 21.88
CA GLU A 870 -9.99 27.25 23.07
C GLU A 870 -10.93 26.10 23.47
N ASP A 871 -12.24 26.26 23.28
CA ASP A 871 -13.24 25.21 23.50
C ASP A 871 -13.09 24.04 22.51
N ASP A 872 -12.47 24.28 21.34
CA ASP A 872 -12.13 23.24 20.37
C ASP A 872 -10.92 22.38 20.83
N GLU A 873 -9.97 22.94 21.61
CA GLU A 873 -8.73 22.26 21.99
C GLU A 873 -8.88 21.18 23.09
N GLU A 874 -9.95 21.21 23.89
CA GLU A 874 -10.19 20.20 24.94
C GLU A 874 -10.45 18.77 24.39
N GLU A 875 -10.75 18.62 23.09
CA GLU A 875 -10.81 17.32 22.41
C GLU A 875 -9.48 16.95 21.70
N VAL A 876 -8.65 17.93 21.34
CA VAL A 876 -7.41 17.72 20.57
C VAL A 876 -6.27 17.16 21.45
N GLU A 877 -6.28 17.41 22.77
CA GLU A 877 -5.29 16.81 23.68
C GLU A 877 -5.51 15.30 23.92
N ALA A 878 -6.66 14.74 23.55
CA ALA A 878 -6.90 13.29 23.53
C ALA A 878 -6.50 12.62 22.19
N GLU A 879 -6.29 13.42 21.13
CA GLU A 879 -5.98 13.00 19.76
C GLU A 879 -4.71 13.69 19.24
N GLY A 880 -3.60 13.55 19.98
CA GLY A 880 -2.31 14.12 19.60
C GLY A 880 -1.57 13.36 18.50
N SER A 881 -1.49 13.99 17.32
CA SER A 881 -0.52 13.85 16.21
C SER A 881 -0.86 12.93 15.02
N ALA A 882 -1.72 13.43 14.12
CA ALA A 882 -1.65 13.21 12.68
C ALA A 882 -1.95 14.54 11.96
N ASP A 883 -1.37 14.75 10.78
CA ASP A 883 -1.48 15.97 9.98
C ASP A 883 -2.95 16.39 9.74
N LYS A 884 -3.22 17.71 9.83
CA LYS A 884 -4.54 18.35 9.65
C LYS A 884 -5.03 18.34 8.18
N SER A 885 -5.12 17.17 7.55
CA SER A 885 -5.79 16.98 6.26
C SER A 885 -6.85 15.86 6.26
N ASP A 886 -6.94 15.06 7.32
CA ASP A 886 -7.67 13.78 7.30
C ASP A 886 -9.02 13.79 8.05
N ASP A 887 -9.45 14.93 8.59
CA ASP A 887 -10.69 15.04 9.39
C ASP A 887 -11.99 14.82 8.59
N LEU A 888 -11.92 14.70 7.26
CA LEU A 888 -13.09 14.48 6.42
C LEU A 888 -13.54 13.01 6.33
N ASP A 889 -12.65 12.04 6.57
CA ASP A 889 -12.95 10.61 6.38
C ASP A 889 -13.43 9.91 7.66
N GLU A 890 -13.03 10.39 8.84
CA GLU A 890 -13.27 9.70 10.12
C GLU A 890 -14.71 9.84 10.67
N LEU A 891 -15.47 10.84 10.19
CA LEU A 891 -16.91 10.96 10.49
C LEU A 891 -17.80 10.12 9.55
N THR A 892 -17.38 9.89 8.31
CA THR A 892 -18.12 9.07 7.34
C THR A 892 -18.12 7.58 7.71
N GLU A 893 -17.05 7.04 8.30
CA GLU A 893 -17.02 5.67 8.85
C GLU A 893 -18.00 5.48 10.03
N LYS A 894 -18.29 6.55 10.79
CA LYS A 894 -19.22 6.50 11.93
C LYS A 894 -20.70 6.48 11.49
N LEU A 895 -21.03 6.90 10.27
CA LEU A 895 -22.41 7.06 9.78
C LEU A 895 -22.90 5.97 8.80
N GLY A 896 -22.02 5.13 8.26
CA GLY A 896 -22.39 3.95 7.44
C GLY A 896 -23.10 2.81 8.20
N LYS A 897 -23.37 2.97 9.51
CA LYS A 897 -24.11 2.01 10.34
C LYS A 897 -25.57 2.43 10.53
N VAL A 898 -26.36 2.53 9.47
CA VAL A 898 -27.82 2.56 9.59
C VAL A 898 -28.46 1.79 8.43
N ASP A 899 -29.04 0.63 8.77
CA ASP A 899 -29.97 -0.23 8.02
C ASP A 899 -29.75 -0.36 6.50
N ILE A 900 -28.86 -1.29 6.12
CA ILE A 900 -29.02 -2.05 4.88
C ILE A 900 -29.83 -3.30 5.25
N GLN A 901 -31.15 -3.26 5.01
CA GLN A 901 -31.98 -4.47 4.91
C GLN A 901 -31.85 -5.10 3.54
#